data_AF-A0A8J4B6M2-F1
#
_entry.id   AF-A0A8J4B6M2-F1
#
_cell.length_a   1.000
_cell.length_b   1.000
_cell.length_c   1.000
_cell.angle_alpha   90.00
_cell.angle_beta   90.00
_cell.angle_gamma   90.00
#
_symmetry.space_group_name_H-M   'P 1'
#
loop_
_entity.id
_entity.type
_entity.pdbx_description
1 polymer ?
#
loop_
_entity_poly.entity_id
_entity_poly.type
_entity_poly.pdbx_seq_one_letter_code
_entity_poly.pdbx_strand_id
1 'polypeptide(L)'
;MLTSTNGSSSTYTLPNRPVDVLSGQELPPGRGIIFLTCFLPNASSTTCSNITNARMVQAAMPTQTTNITLSMLVMVVSLSNSSECNSRGGANVTDVQNAFLRPNGYADYFYNCSYGKMVFDRQIFKVVSTVVPCSVVIVRCSEDAIATAAQLQLPAAGIKVGSYSHVLYVLPNGLATTCGWVGLGEFPGSQSWFTSDTSGIFSKGTVMQEILHNFGLYHGWRNGVEYEDYSTAMGTGNSCPSAPELWRLGWATPLEQLNSSSFALATYRTFTMPATYLGGPKGVMIKIQPDWLDFYTKNLYLALRVKAAGDKDLLADFDGKLNIHELQSTIDNSFLAAGDPMVSLLGALAPGSSVTYFNYKLQLLVGAFDNKTSTIIVTLCRFVTGPNECTVAPPPGKLNIATLPSSPTLVQLSSSPPSSPPPPALLAPPMSPRPPNPSPKSSSPSPPPPRPLPSPPPPSPPPPPPPSPPPPPPPKPPSSPPPSPPPPPSPKPPPPPPPKPPPSPPPSPPPPAPPKPPPPTPPRPPPSPQPRPPSPARPSPLPPPSPTPPSPSPPSPPPPRPPPSPQPRPPSPAPPLPPPPSPSPPSPPPPRQLPPSPSQRPPPSPPSPVPPPPPQPILRKPPPPWSPPSPPPPPPSPTPRKSPSPPPPSPPPTSPTSPCPVEEVQTSPPPPPPPPPPPPPPPPPPPPPPPPPPTDED
;
A
#
# COMPACT_ATOMS: atom_id res chain seq x y z
N MET A 1 10.36 4.67 15.62
CA MET A 1 10.22 5.82 16.55
C MET A 1 8.74 6.06 16.91
N LEU A 2 8.41 6.94 17.87
CA LEU A 2 7.02 7.39 18.12
C LEU A 2 6.88 8.89 17.93
N THR A 3 5.82 9.33 17.26
CA THR A 3 5.45 10.74 17.17
C THR A 3 4.35 11.02 18.20
N SER A 4 4.55 12.03 19.04
CA SER A 4 3.54 12.45 20.02
C SER A 4 2.29 12.98 19.31
N THR A 5 1.10 12.57 19.78
CA THR A 5 -0.19 13.07 19.26
C THR A 5 -0.58 14.43 19.85
N ASN A 6 0.16 14.95 20.83
CA ASN A 6 -0.18 16.18 21.57
C ASN A 6 0.13 17.47 20.79
N GLY A 7 0.26 17.41 19.47
CA GLY A 7 0.59 18.57 18.61
C GLY A 7 2.05 19.03 18.66
N SER A 8 2.88 18.47 19.54
CA SER A 8 4.34 18.59 19.42
C SER A 8 4.86 17.49 18.49
N SER A 9 5.44 17.84 17.35
CA SER A 9 6.09 16.90 16.41
C SER A 9 7.39 16.29 16.98
N SER A 10 7.45 16.07 18.30
CA SER A 10 8.58 15.42 18.95
C SER A 10 8.55 13.93 18.61
N THR A 11 9.65 13.47 18.04
CA THR A 11 9.88 12.07 17.71
C THR A 11 10.69 11.43 18.83
N TYR A 12 10.20 10.33 19.40
CA TYR A 12 10.86 9.59 20.47
C TYR A 12 11.48 8.29 19.97
N THR A 13 12.72 8.02 20.38
CA THR A 13 13.41 6.75 20.15
C THR A 13 13.14 5.82 21.32
N LEU A 14 12.64 4.62 21.05
CA LEU A 14 12.34 3.63 22.08
C LEU A 14 13.55 2.69 22.27
N PRO A 15 13.81 2.21 23.50
CA PRO A 15 14.96 1.33 23.77
C PRO A 15 14.74 -0.08 23.21
N ASN A 16 13.49 -0.47 23.01
CA ASN A 16 13.06 -1.76 22.47
C ASN A 16 11.67 -1.61 21.83
N ARG A 17 11.24 -2.66 21.11
CA ARG A 17 9.89 -2.69 20.54
C ARG A 17 8.86 -2.80 21.68
N PRO A 18 7.81 -1.96 21.71
CA PRO A 18 6.78 -2.05 22.74
C PRO A 18 6.09 -3.41 22.72
N VAL A 19 5.77 -3.93 23.90
CA VAL A 19 4.94 -5.13 24.07
C VAL A 19 3.59 -4.69 24.61
N ASP A 20 2.51 -5.12 23.95
CA ASP A 20 1.16 -4.81 24.38
C ASP A 20 0.90 -5.48 25.74
N VAL A 21 0.59 -4.67 26.76
CA VAL A 21 0.45 -5.15 28.14
C VAL A 21 -0.75 -6.08 28.34
N LEU A 22 -1.72 -6.09 27.42
CA LEU A 22 -2.89 -6.98 27.52
C LEU A 22 -2.63 -8.33 26.86
N SER A 23 -2.01 -8.32 25.69
CA SER A 23 -1.78 -9.56 24.92
C SER A 23 -0.41 -10.20 25.16
N GLY A 24 0.56 -9.46 25.70
CA GLY A 24 1.94 -9.89 25.83
C GLY A 24 2.68 -10.02 24.49
N GLN A 25 2.06 -9.62 23.38
CA GLN A 25 2.65 -9.65 22.04
C GLN A 25 3.37 -8.33 21.75
N GLU A 26 4.47 -8.40 20.99
CA GLU A 26 5.09 -7.19 20.47
C GLU A 26 4.08 -6.39 19.63
N LEU A 27 4.01 -5.08 19.88
CA LEU A 27 3.23 -4.17 19.05
C LEU A 27 3.96 -3.99 17.71
N PRO A 28 3.39 -4.48 16.60
CA PRO A 28 3.99 -4.29 15.30
C PRO A 28 4.04 -2.79 14.94
N PRO A 29 5.09 -2.33 14.27
CA PRO A 29 5.18 -0.95 13.79
C PRO A 29 3.98 -0.64 12.88
N GLY A 30 3.53 0.61 12.95
CA GLY A 30 2.44 1.10 12.09
C GLY A 30 1.04 0.56 12.40
N ARG A 31 0.80 -0.18 13.50
CA ARG A 31 -0.55 -0.71 13.75
C ARG A 31 -1.50 0.22 14.52
N GLY A 32 -1.21 1.52 14.56
CA GLY A 32 -2.15 2.54 15.00
C GLY A 32 -1.65 3.39 16.16
N ILE A 33 -2.58 3.93 16.94
CA ILE A 33 -2.26 4.78 18.08
C ILE A 33 -1.89 3.87 19.25
N ILE A 34 -0.67 4.04 19.74
CA ILE A 34 -0.15 3.32 20.91
C ILE A 34 -0.17 4.30 22.09
N PHE A 35 -0.76 3.87 23.19
CA PHE A 35 -0.56 4.52 24.48
C PHE A 35 0.62 3.84 25.16
N LEU A 36 1.65 4.58 25.53
CA LEU A 36 2.74 4.08 26.38
C LEU A 36 3.30 5.17 27.30
N THR A 37 4.01 4.76 28.33
CA THR A 37 4.79 5.64 29.21
C THR A 37 6.26 5.52 28.82
N CYS A 38 6.85 6.63 28.35
CA CYS A 38 8.27 6.73 28.03
C CYS A 38 9.01 7.43 29.17
N PHE A 39 10.04 6.80 29.72
CA PHE A 39 10.91 7.41 30.73
C PHE A 39 12.09 8.08 30.02
N LEU A 40 12.24 9.38 30.21
CA LEU A 40 13.36 10.14 29.64
C LEU A 40 14.47 10.30 30.69
N PRO A 41 15.75 10.13 30.32
CA PRO A 41 16.85 10.35 31.26
C PRO A 41 16.97 11.80 31.72
N ASN A 42 16.45 12.75 30.94
CA ASN A 42 16.32 14.17 31.28
C ASN A 42 15.24 14.82 30.40
N ALA A 43 14.84 16.06 30.72
CA ALA A 43 13.73 16.76 30.06
C ALA A 43 13.98 17.10 28.58
N SER A 44 15.23 17.12 28.12
CA SER A 44 15.59 17.40 26.72
C SER A 44 15.83 16.15 25.87
N SER A 45 15.87 14.96 26.48
CA SER A 45 16.07 13.71 25.76
C SER A 45 14.84 13.38 24.90
N THR A 46 15.09 12.93 23.67
CA THR A 46 14.08 12.27 22.82
C THR A 46 14.23 10.76 22.82
N THR A 47 15.23 10.22 23.52
CA THR A 47 15.41 8.78 23.66
C THR A 47 14.86 8.32 25.01
N CYS A 48 13.92 7.38 24.97
CA CYS A 48 13.37 6.73 26.14
C CYS A 48 14.44 5.78 26.73
N SER A 49 14.74 5.92 28.01
CA SER A 49 15.56 4.97 28.76
C SER A 49 14.79 3.69 29.09
N ASN A 50 13.46 3.80 29.25
CA ASN A 50 12.56 2.68 29.48
C ASN A 50 11.15 3.00 28.92
N ILE A 51 10.36 1.96 28.66
CA ILE A 51 8.95 2.07 28.29
C ILE A 51 8.09 1.14 29.15
N THR A 52 6.90 1.60 29.54
CA THR A 52 5.90 0.77 30.24
C THR A 52 4.49 1.07 29.74
N ASN A 53 3.51 0.23 30.13
CA ASN A 53 2.09 0.42 29.84
C ASN A 53 1.76 0.55 28.35
N ALA A 54 2.59 -0.01 27.48
CA ALA A 54 2.36 0.03 26.05
C ALA A 54 1.10 -0.78 25.71
N ARG A 55 0.13 -0.15 25.07
CA ARG A 55 -1.06 -0.81 24.54
C ARG A 55 -1.53 -0.12 23.28
N MET A 56 -2.06 -0.89 22.34
CA MET A 56 -2.76 -0.32 21.19
C MET A 56 -4.10 0.24 21.66
N VAL A 57 -4.29 1.56 21.53
CA VAL A 57 -5.58 2.19 21.87
C VAL A 57 -6.50 2.30 20.66
N GLN A 58 -5.94 2.35 19.47
CA GLN A 58 -6.69 2.39 18.22
C GLN A 58 -5.86 1.74 17.13
N ALA A 59 -6.45 0.84 16.36
CA ALA A 59 -5.77 0.27 15.22
C ALA A 59 -5.55 1.32 14.13
N ALA A 60 -4.53 1.09 13.30
CA ALA A 60 -4.33 1.76 12.03
C ALA A 60 -5.56 1.52 11.13
N MET A 61 -6.47 2.48 11.14
CA MET A 61 -7.68 2.45 10.32
C MET A 61 -7.39 3.15 9.00
N PRO A 62 -7.99 2.68 7.89
CA PRO A 62 -7.98 3.47 6.68
C PRO A 62 -8.58 4.83 6.97
N THR A 63 -7.82 5.88 6.71
CA THR A 63 -8.35 7.23 6.81
C THR A 63 -9.13 7.49 5.54
N GLN A 64 -10.43 7.81 5.68
CA GLN A 64 -11.19 8.24 4.51
C GLN A 64 -10.54 9.51 3.95
N THR A 65 -10.21 9.48 2.67
CA THR A 65 -9.44 10.53 2.00
C THR A 65 -10.33 11.27 1.02
N THR A 66 -11.45 11.78 1.51
CA THR A 66 -12.40 12.54 0.70
C THR A 66 -12.06 14.02 0.69
N ASN A 67 -11.85 14.57 -0.49
CA ASN A 67 -11.55 15.99 -0.74
C ASN A 67 -10.26 16.45 -0.03
N ILE A 68 -9.22 15.61 -0.07
CA ILE A 68 -7.93 15.97 0.50
C ILE A 68 -6.98 16.47 -0.57
N THR A 69 -6.16 17.45 -0.20
CA THR A 69 -5.08 17.97 -1.02
C THR A 69 -3.75 17.62 -0.37
N LEU A 70 -2.86 16.94 -1.09
CA LEU A 70 -1.54 16.56 -0.62
C LEU A 70 -0.52 17.64 -0.98
N SER A 71 0.11 18.26 0.01
CA SER A 71 1.33 19.04 -0.17
C SER A 71 2.52 18.12 0.03
N MET A 72 3.30 17.89 -1.02
CA MET A 72 4.33 16.85 -1.00
C MET A 72 5.74 17.41 -1.23
N LEU A 73 6.69 16.89 -0.45
CA LEU A 73 8.12 17.11 -0.64
C LEU A 73 8.78 15.79 -1.02
N VAL A 74 9.47 15.75 -2.16
CA VAL A 74 10.27 14.60 -2.59
C VAL A 74 11.75 14.93 -2.44
N MET A 75 12.46 14.16 -1.61
CA MET A 75 13.90 14.26 -1.44
C MET A 75 14.59 13.16 -2.23
N VAL A 76 15.35 13.55 -3.24
CA VAL A 76 16.23 12.66 -3.98
C VAL A 76 17.57 12.57 -3.27
N VAL A 77 17.78 11.46 -2.57
CA VAL A 77 18.91 11.25 -1.67
C VAL A 77 20.11 10.73 -2.47
N SER A 78 21.26 11.36 -2.27
CA SER A 78 22.56 10.92 -2.75
C SER A 78 23.53 10.81 -1.59
N LEU A 79 24.51 9.92 -1.69
CA LEU A 79 25.52 9.70 -0.66
C LEU A 79 26.83 10.37 -1.06
N SER A 80 27.36 11.23 -0.18
CA SER A 80 28.74 11.70 -0.31
C SER A 80 29.72 10.64 0.19
N ASN A 81 30.92 10.60 -0.35
CA ASN A 81 31.95 9.63 0.06
C ASN A 81 32.24 9.73 1.57
N SER A 82 32.42 8.59 2.23
CA SER A 82 32.85 8.52 3.64
C SER A 82 33.84 7.36 3.85
N SER A 83 34.39 7.24 5.06
CA SER A 83 35.22 6.08 5.43
C SER A 83 34.43 4.77 5.48
N GLU A 84 33.10 4.84 5.58
CA GLU A 84 32.22 3.68 5.73
C GLU A 84 31.70 3.16 4.39
N CYS A 85 31.50 4.04 3.41
CA CYS A 85 31.00 3.66 2.10
C CYS A 85 31.25 4.71 1.02
N ASN A 86 31.30 4.23 -0.22
CA ASN A 86 31.53 5.06 -1.41
C ASN A 86 30.34 5.98 -1.69
N SER A 87 30.62 7.11 -2.35
CA SER A 87 29.58 8.00 -2.86
C SER A 87 28.63 7.27 -3.81
N ARG A 88 27.35 7.61 -3.76
CA ARG A 88 26.32 7.08 -4.67
C ARG A 88 25.43 8.22 -5.13
N GLY A 89 25.24 8.35 -6.44
CA GLY A 89 24.28 9.31 -6.99
C GLY A 89 22.84 8.96 -6.62
N GLY A 90 21.95 9.94 -6.64
CA GLY A 90 20.51 9.72 -6.61
C GLY A 90 19.93 9.64 -8.03
N ALA A 91 18.60 9.53 -8.10
CA ALA A 91 17.87 9.73 -9.35
C ALA A 91 18.05 11.17 -9.88
N ASN A 92 17.68 11.41 -11.13
CA ASN A 92 17.63 12.77 -11.66
C ASN A 92 16.40 13.51 -11.08
N VAL A 93 16.62 14.68 -10.45
CA VAL A 93 15.56 15.49 -9.83
C VAL A 93 14.48 15.91 -10.84
N THR A 94 14.88 16.29 -12.06
CA THR A 94 13.95 16.69 -13.12
C THR A 94 13.11 15.50 -13.59
N ASP A 95 13.69 14.31 -13.71
CA ASP A 95 12.94 13.11 -14.10
C ASP A 95 11.92 12.72 -13.03
N VAL A 96 12.30 12.79 -11.74
CA VAL A 96 11.38 12.57 -10.63
C VAL A 96 10.26 13.62 -10.65
N GLN A 97 10.59 14.90 -10.80
CA GLN A 97 9.58 15.96 -10.89
C GLN A 97 8.63 15.76 -12.08
N ASN A 98 9.16 15.36 -13.23
CA ASN A 98 8.37 15.04 -14.42
C ASN A 98 7.46 13.84 -14.19
N ALA A 99 7.91 12.80 -13.48
CA ALA A 99 7.07 11.64 -13.16
C ALA A 99 5.80 12.04 -12.40
N PHE A 100 5.89 13.02 -11.50
CA PHE A 100 4.74 13.55 -10.75
C PHE A 100 3.88 14.52 -11.57
N LEU A 101 4.50 15.51 -12.21
CA LEU A 101 3.79 16.70 -12.71
C LEU A 101 3.44 16.68 -14.20
N ARG A 102 4.14 15.90 -15.03
CA ARG A 102 3.85 15.87 -16.48
C ARG A 102 2.40 15.42 -16.73
N PRO A 103 1.79 15.76 -17.88
CA PRO A 103 0.49 15.23 -18.24
C PRO A 103 0.47 13.70 -18.15
N ASN A 104 -0.53 13.14 -17.47
CA ASN A 104 -0.64 11.72 -17.13
C ASN A 104 0.44 11.18 -16.17
N GLY A 105 1.12 12.08 -15.45
CA GLY A 105 2.01 11.79 -14.32
C GLY A 105 1.23 11.36 -13.07
N TYR A 106 1.91 11.26 -11.94
CA TYR A 106 1.31 10.75 -10.70
C TYR A 106 0.18 11.64 -10.18
N ALA A 107 0.30 12.96 -10.28
CA ALA A 107 -0.78 13.86 -9.86
C ALA A 107 -2.10 13.57 -10.61
N ASP A 108 -2.04 13.35 -11.93
CA ASP A 108 -3.22 13.02 -12.74
C ASP A 108 -3.70 11.59 -12.47
N TYR A 109 -2.77 10.66 -12.25
CA TYR A 109 -3.08 9.26 -11.94
C TYR A 109 -3.88 9.15 -10.62
N PHE A 110 -3.41 9.81 -9.56
CA PHE A 110 -4.13 9.87 -8.28
C PHE A 110 -5.46 10.60 -8.39
N TYR A 111 -5.51 11.72 -9.12
CA TYR A 111 -6.75 12.44 -9.36
C TYR A 111 -7.80 11.55 -10.04
N ASN A 112 -7.39 10.83 -11.08
CA ASN A 112 -8.28 9.95 -11.84
C ASN A 112 -8.73 8.74 -11.03
N CYS A 113 -7.82 8.06 -10.31
CA CYS A 113 -8.16 6.90 -9.49
C CYS A 113 -9.04 7.24 -8.28
N SER A 114 -8.95 8.47 -7.78
CA SER A 114 -9.73 8.93 -6.63
C SER A 114 -11.00 9.68 -7.01
N TYR A 115 -11.31 9.84 -8.30
CA TYR A 115 -12.43 10.68 -8.76
C TYR A 115 -12.36 12.12 -8.23
N GLY A 116 -11.13 12.65 -8.15
CA GLY A 116 -10.83 13.97 -7.60
C GLY A 116 -10.94 14.07 -6.08
N LYS A 117 -11.08 12.95 -5.35
CA LYS A 117 -11.12 12.94 -3.88
C LYS A 117 -9.76 13.13 -3.24
N MET A 118 -8.69 12.76 -3.94
CA MET A 118 -7.31 13.01 -3.55
C MET A 118 -6.61 13.76 -4.68
N VAL A 119 -6.10 14.95 -4.35
CA VAL A 119 -5.46 15.84 -5.32
C VAL A 119 -4.08 16.22 -4.82
N PHE A 120 -3.10 16.35 -5.71
CA PHE A 120 -1.78 16.87 -5.34
C PHE A 120 -1.79 18.40 -5.50
N ASP A 121 -1.30 19.12 -4.49
CA ASP A 121 -1.03 20.54 -4.63
C ASP A 121 0.18 20.72 -5.55
N ARG A 122 -0.09 20.94 -6.83
CA ARG A 122 0.94 21.13 -7.85
C ARG A 122 1.78 22.39 -7.64
N GLN A 123 1.28 23.38 -6.89
CA GLN A 123 2.01 24.64 -6.63
C GLN A 123 2.98 24.49 -5.47
N ILE A 124 2.60 23.72 -4.44
CA ILE A 124 3.45 23.45 -3.28
C ILE A 124 4.38 22.26 -3.54
N PHE A 125 4.02 21.33 -4.43
CA PHE A 125 4.84 20.17 -4.77
C PHE A 125 6.29 20.54 -5.09
N LYS A 126 7.23 19.89 -4.42
CA LYS A 126 8.66 20.18 -4.58
C LYS A 126 9.49 18.91 -4.63
N VAL A 127 10.44 18.86 -5.56
CA VAL A 127 11.51 17.84 -5.59
C VAL A 127 12.84 18.53 -5.32
N VAL A 128 13.65 17.95 -4.43
CA VAL A 128 14.96 18.49 -4.08
C VAL A 128 16.01 17.40 -4.03
N SER A 129 17.24 17.73 -4.44
CA SER A 129 18.40 16.87 -4.19
C SER A 129 18.87 17.06 -2.75
N THR A 130 19.11 15.97 -2.04
CA THR A 130 19.74 15.97 -0.71
C THR A 130 21.00 15.12 -0.77
N VAL A 131 22.14 15.72 -0.39
CA VAL A 131 23.42 15.00 -0.27
C VAL A 131 23.60 14.69 1.21
N VAL A 132 23.64 13.40 1.56
CA VAL A 132 23.84 12.96 2.94
C VAL A 132 25.18 12.25 3.09
N PRO A 133 25.88 12.40 4.23
CA PRO A 133 27.08 11.61 4.51
C PRO A 133 26.78 10.11 4.43
N CYS A 134 27.56 9.36 3.66
CA CYS A 134 27.40 7.91 3.59
C CYS A 134 27.66 7.29 4.97
N SER A 135 26.77 6.40 5.42
CA SER A 135 26.96 5.64 6.66
C SER A 135 26.51 4.19 6.50
N VAL A 136 27.05 3.30 7.33
CA VAL A 136 26.66 1.89 7.40
C VAL A 136 25.16 1.75 7.65
N VAL A 137 24.58 2.61 8.50
CA VAL A 137 23.16 2.56 8.86
C VAL A 137 22.28 2.90 7.66
N ILE A 138 22.67 3.89 6.85
CA ILE A 138 21.97 4.26 5.61
C ILE A 138 22.07 3.15 4.55
N VAL A 139 23.27 2.59 4.32
CA VAL A 139 23.44 1.52 3.32
C VAL A 139 22.86 0.18 3.76
N ARG A 140 22.50 0.02 5.04
CA ARG A 140 21.68 -1.08 5.57
C ARG A 140 20.17 -0.78 5.51
N CYS A 141 19.78 0.27 4.79
CA CYS A 141 18.40 0.64 4.52
C CYS A 141 17.57 0.96 5.76
N SER A 142 18.17 1.57 6.78
CA SER A 142 17.39 2.16 7.88
C SER A 142 16.64 3.38 7.36
N GLU A 143 15.33 3.21 7.15
CA GLU A 143 14.38 4.20 6.66
C GLU A 143 14.39 5.48 7.52
N ASP A 144 14.41 5.29 8.83
CA ASP A 144 14.49 6.34 9.86
C ASP A 144 15.80 7.16 9.74
N ALA A 145 16.95 6.49 9.53
CA ALA A 145 18.24 7.15 9.38
C ALA A 145 18.33 7.91 8.04
N ILE A 146 17.81 7.33 6.96
CA ILE A 146 17.71 7.98 5.65
C ILE A 146 16.86 9.25 5.76
N ALA A 147 15.66 9.12 6.37
CA ALA A 147 14.73 10.22 6.53
C ALA A 147 15.33 11.37 7.35
N THR A 148 15.89 11.05 8.51
CA THR A 148 16.52 12.02 9.41
C THR A 148 17.70 12.72 8.73
N ALA A 149 18.61 11.97 8.11
CA ALA A 149 19.79 12.53 7.46
C ALA A 149 19.43 13.47 6.30
N ALA A 150 18.43 13.11 5.49
CA ALA A 150 17.96 13.92 4.38
C ALA A 150 17.24 15.20 4.86
N GLN A 151 16.36 15.10 5.86
CA GLN A 151 15.65 16.26 6.42
C GLN A 151 16.62 17.28 7.04
N LEU A 152 17.71 16.83 7.68
CA LEU A 152 18.73 17.71 8.25
C LEU A 152 19.44 18.61 7.21
N GLN A 153 19.38 18.26 5.92
CA GLN A 153 19.98 19.09 4.86
C GLN A 153 19.08 20.25 4.41
N LEU A 154 17.78 20.19 4.70
CA LEU A 154 16.78 21.12 4.17
C LEU A 154 16.76 22.53 4.77
N PRO A 155 17.09 22.76 6.06
CA PRO A 155 17.14 24.10 6.62
C PRO A 155 18.11 25.03 5.89
N ALA A 156 19.23 24.51 5.37
CA ALA A 156 20.19 25.28 4.57
C ALA A 156 19.58 25.80 3.25
N ALA A 157 18.55 25.12 2.73
CA ALA A 157 17.79 25.53 1.56
C ALA A 157 16.51 26.33 1.90
N GLY A 158 16.31 26.68 3.19
CA GLY A 158 15.12 27.40 3.65
C GLY A 158 13.82 26.58 3.61
N ILE A 159 13.91 25.25 3.48
CA ILE A 159 12.74 24.38 3.35
C ILE A 159 12.33 23.86 4.74
N LYS A 160 11.08 24.11 5.12
CA LYS A 160 10.49 23.61 6.37
C LYS A 160 9.70 22.33 6.09
N VAL A 161 10.20 21.18 6.52
CA VAL A 161 9.57 19.87 6.28
C VAL A 161 8.11 19.84 6.77
N GLY A 162 7.83 20.38 7.96
CA GLY A 162 6.48 20.41 8.53
C GLY A 162 5.45 21.27 7.77
N SER A 163 5.83 21.92 6.66
CA SER A 163 4.87 22.60 5.76
C SER A 163 4.25 21.68 4.71
N TYR A 164 4.75 20.44 4.60
CA TYR A 164 4.25 19.43 3.68
C TYR A 164 3.47 18.38 4.46
N SER A 165 2.35 17.93 3.91
CA SER A 165 1.55 16.84 4.50
C SER A 165 2.19 15.48 4.28
N HIS A 166 2.99 15.32 3.22
CA HIS A 166 3.69 14.07 2.91
C HIS A 166 5.13 14.31 2.48
N VAL A 167 6.01 13.38 2.83
CA VAL A 167 7.44 13.46 2.59
C VAL A 167 7.93 12.15 1.97
N LEU A 168 8.47 12.22 0.76
CA LEU A 168 8.88 11.06 -0.01
C LEU A 168 10.41 11.06 -0.16
N TYR A 169 11.02 9.88 -0.05
CA TYR A 169 12.46 9.69 -0.14
C TYR A 169 12.81 8.80 -1.32
N VAL A 170 13.60 9.32 -2.26
CA VAL A 170 14.14 8.52 -3.36
C VAL A 170 15.56 8.11 -2.98
N LEU A 171 15.77 6.81 -2.83
CA LEU A 171 17.02 6.22 -2.37
C LEU A 171 18.15 6.40 -3.38
N PRO A 172 19.41 6.45 -2.93
CA PRO A 172 20.58 6.38 -3.79
C PRO A 172 20.55 5.20 -4.75
N ASN A 173 21.14 5.38 -5.94
CA ASN A 173 21.23 4.37 -6.98
C ASN A 173 21.91 3.10 -6.45
N GLY A 174 21.37 1.94 -6.83
CA GLY A 174 21.91 0.63 -6.45
C GLY A 174 21.59 0.17 -5.02
N LEU A 175 20.67 0.83 -4.31
CA LEU A 175 20.19 0.35 -3.01
C LEU A 175 19.01 -0.64 -3.10
N ALA A 176 18.35 -0.77 -4.25
CA ALA A 176 17.22 -1.67 -4.41
C ALA A 176 17.52 -3.12 -3.99
N THR A 177 18.65 -3.67 -4.45
CA THR A 177 19.09 -5.02 -4.10
C THR A 177 19.48 -5.17 -2.63
N THR A 178 19.90 -4.07 -1.99
CA THR A 178 20.33 -4.09 -0.58
C THR A 178 19.15 -3.99 0.37
N CYS A 179 18.13 -3.20 0.01
CA CYS A 179 16.95 -3.03 0.86
C CYS A 179 15.96 -4.19 0.74
N GLY A 180 15.95 -4.90 -0.39
CA GLY A 180 15.05 -6.03 -0.61
C GLY A 180 13.59 -5.63 -0.88
N TRP A 181 13.33 -4.34 -1.04
CA TRP A 181 12.04 -3.75 -1.40
C TRP A 181 12.25 -2.62 -2.41
N VAL A 182 11.22 -2.34 -3.22
CA VAL A 182 11.25 -1.28 -4.24
C VAL A 182 10.54 0.00 -3.78
N GLY A 183 9.59 -0.16 -2.86
CA GLY A 183 8.88 0.89 -2.12
C GLY A 183 8.70 0.46 -0.66
N LEU A 184 8.55 1.45 0.22
CA LEU A 184 8.16 1.27 1.62
C LEU A 184 7.35 2.49 2.05
N GLY A 185 6.26 2.29 2.78
CA GLY A 185 5.38 3.35 3.26
C GLY A 185 5.14 3.21 4.75
N GLU A 186 5.06 4.35 5.45
CA GLU A 186 4.44 4.35 6.78
C GLU A 186 2.99 3.90 6.69
N PHE A 187 2.52 3.21 7.71
CA PHE A 187 1.19 2.63 7.77
C PHE A 187 0.54 2.97 9.12
N PRO A 188 -0.57 3.73 9.18
CA PRO A 188 -0.70 4.97 8.42
C PRO A 188 0.46 5.92 8.76
N GLY A 189 0.60 6.99 8.00
CA GLY A 189 1.64 7.98 8.24
C GLY A 189 1.67 9.06 7.18
N SER A 190 2.85 9.57 6.89
CA SER A 190 3.08 10.63 5.90
C SER A 190 4.38 10.45 5.13
N GLN A 191 5.17 9.43 5.46
CA GLN A 191 6.46 9.18 4.83
C GLN A 191 6.44 7.93 3.95
N SER A 192 7.17 7.98 2.84
CA SER A 192 7.38 6.85 1.94
C SER A 192 8.78 6.89 1.35
N TRP A 193 9.34 5.72 1.06
CA TRP A 193 10.67 5.50 0.54
C TRP A 193 10.61 4.71 -0.75
N PHE A 194 11.40 5.08 -1.74
CA PHE A 194 11.40 4.48 -3.06
C PHE A 194 12.81 4.24 -3.54
N THR A 195 13.03 3.09 -4.15
CA THR A 195 14.23 2.89 -4.97
C THR A 195 14.22 3.85 -6.17
N SER A 196 15.41 4.21 -6.66
CA SER A 196 15.62 5.19 -7.74
C SER A 196 15.43 4.62 -9.16
N ASP A 197 14.81 3.44 -9.28
CA ASP A 197 14.69 2.70 -10.53
C ASP A 197 13.24 2.60 -11.04
N THR A 198 13.05 1.87 -12.15
CA THR A 198 11.76 1.68 -12.84
C THR A 198 10.71 0.94 -12.02
N SER A 199 11.13 0.21 -10.98
CA SER A 199 10.24 -0.53 -10.08
C SER A 199 9.89 0.26 -8.82
N GLY A 200 10.72 1.25 -8.46
CA GLY A 200 10.51 2.18 -7.36
C GLY A 200 9.79 3.47 -7.78
N ILE A 201 10.49 4.61 -7.68
CA ILE A 201 9.90 5.95 -7.87
C ILE A 201 9.32 6.17 -9.27
N PHE A 202 9.73 5.38 -10.27
CA PHE A 202 9.24 5.47 -11.65
C PHE A 202 8.10 4.48 -11.97
N SER A 203 7.66 3.69 -10.99
CA SER A 203 6.49 2.81 -11.07
C SER A 203 5.25 3.48 -10.47
N LYS A 204 4.19 3.61 -11.25
CA LYS A 204 2.92 4.23 -10.81
C LYS A 204 2.24 3.45 -9.71
N GLY A 205 2.18 2.13 -9.88
CA GLY A 205 1.61 1.20 -8.91
C GLY A 205 2.33 1.34 -7.58
N THR A 206 3.67 1.25 -7.59
CA THR A 206 4.50 1.39 -6.38
C THR A 206 4.30 2.74 -5.70
N VAL A 207 4.36 3.86 -6.43
CA VAL A 207 4.13 5.19 -5.83
C VAL A 207 2.73 5.32 -5.24
N MET A 208 1.71 4.75 -5.90
CA MET A 208 0.36 4.70 -5.35
C MET A 208 0.25 3.82 -4.12
N GLN A 209 0.85 2.64 -4.13
CA GLN A 209 0.86 1.70 -3.02
C GLN A 209 1.41 2.35 -1.75
N GLU A 210 2.62 2.91 -1.81
CA GLU A 210 3.27 3.45 -0.61
C GLU A 210 2.54 4.67 -0.04
N ILE A 211 2.02 5.54 -0.92
CA ILE A 211 1.19 6.66 -0.47
C ILE A 211 -0.13 6.14 0.12
N LEU A 212 -0.73 5.08 -0.42
CA LEU A 212 -1.97 4.52 0.14
C LEU A 212 -1.76 3.76 1.46
N HIS A 213 -0.56 3.24 1.71
CA HIS A 213 -0.16 2.79 3.05
C HIS A 213 -0.25 3.93 4.07
N ASN A 214 0.16 5.15 3.70
CA ASN A 214 0.04 6.31 4.58
C ASN A 214 -1.41 6.59 5.01
N PHE A 215 -2.38 6.10 4.24
CA PHE A 215 -3.82 6.18 4.55
C PHE A 215 -4.42 4.89 5.08
N GLY A 216 -3.62 3.91 5.50
CA GLY A 216 -4.09 2.71 6.17
C GLY A 216 -4.66 1.63 5.25
N LEU A 217 -4.31 1.62 3.95
CA LEU A 217 -4.58 0.48 3.08
C LEU A 217 -3.49 -0.59 3.14
N TYR A 218 -3.89 -1.85 3.21
CA TYR A 218 -3.01 -3.02 3.24
C TYR A 218 -2.76 -3.57 1.83
N HIS A 219 -1.80 -4.48 1.71
CA HIS A 219 -1.52 -5.14 0.44
C HIS A 219 -2.74 -5.92 -0.08
N GLY A 220 -2.82 -5.99 -1.40
CA GLY A 220 -3.75 -6.83 -2.15
C GLY A 220 -3.21 -8.25 -2.24
N TRP A 221 -4.13 -9.20 -2.18
CA TRP A 221 -3.85 -10.63 -2.17
C TRP A 221 -4.51 -11.32 -3.36
N ARG A 222 -3.97 -12.47 -3.74
CA ARG A 222 -4.64 -13.37 -4.68
C ARG A 222 -4.30 -14.80 -4.29
N ASN A 223 -5.31 -15.66 -4.18
CA ASN A 223 -5.12 -17.08 -3.81
C ASN A 223 -4.31 -17.28 -2.50
N GLY A 224 -4.48 -16.37 -1.53
CA GLY A 224 -3.73 -16.43 -0.27
C GLY A 224 -2.26 -16.04 -0.37
N VAL A 225 -1.83 -15.45 -1.48
CA VAL A 225 -0.47 -14.91 -1.66
C VAL A 225 -0.56 -13.38 -1.74
N GLU A 226 0.22 -12.72 -0.90
CA GLU A 226 0.37 -11.26 -0.85
C GLU A 226 0.99 -10.76 -2.16
N TYR A 227 0.62 -9.56 -2.62
CA TYR A 227 1.12 -8.90 -3.84
C TYR A 227 0.73 -9.52 -5.19
N GLU A 228 0.11 -10.70 -5.22
CA GLU A 228 -0.30 -11.38 -6.45
C GLU A 228 -1.60 -10.82 -7.09
N ASP A 229 -2.19 -9.77 -6.50
CA ASP A 229 -3.26 -9.01 -7.15
C ASP A 229 -2.71 -7.97 -8.12
N TYR A 230 -2.54 -8.36 -9.38
CA TYR A 230 -2.10 -7.45 -10.45
C TYR A 230 -3.21 -6.49 -10.93
N SER A 231 -4.41 -6.53 -10.35
CA SER A 231 -5.54 -5.69 -10.73
C SER A 231 -5.64 -4.39 -9.93
N THR A 232 -4.80 -4.21 -8.91
CA THR A 232 -4.76 -3.01 -8.06
C THR A 232 -3.33 -2.59 -7.74
N ALA A 233 -3.12 -1.29 -7.51
CA ALA A 233 -1.89 -0.73 -6.95
C ALA A 233 -1.55 -1.28 -5.56
N MET A 234 -2.51 -1.80 -4.78
CA MET A 234 -2.18 -2.42 -3.50
C MET A 234 -1.57 -3.83 -3.64
N GLY A 235 -1.65 -4.45 -4.81
CA GLY A 235 -0.91 -5.66 -5.12
C GLY A 235 0.36 -5.32 -5.88
N THR A 236 0.46 -5.67 -7.15
CA THR A 236 1.61 -5.28 -8.01
C THR A 236 1.15 -4.66 -9.33
N GLY A 237 -0.12 -4.29 -9.43
CA GLY A 237 -0.70 -3.66 -10.60
C GLY A 237 -0.31 -2.19 -10.75
N ASN A 238 -0.18 -1.72 -11.99
CA ASN A 238 -0.11 -0.29 -12.30
C ASN A 238 -1.52 0.28 -12.55
N SER A 239 -2.47 -0.03 -11.67
CA SER A 239 -3.89 0.28 -11.83
C SER A 239 -4.46 0.91 -10.56
N CYS A 240 -5.64 1.51 -10.68
CA CYS A 240 -6.33 2.11 -9.54
C CYS A 240 -6.66 1.08 -8.45
N PRO A 241 -6.95 1.54 -7.22
CA PRO A 241 -7.36 0.66 -6.14
C PRO A 241 -8.55 -0.23 -6.51
N SER A 242 -8.61 -1.42 -5.91
CA SER A 242 -9.73 -2.35 -6.08
C SER A 242 -11.02 -1.77 -5.48
N ALA A 243 -12.18 -2.33 -5.83
CA ALA A 243 -13.47 -1.90 -5.30
C ALA A 243 -13.53 -1.80 -3.75
N PRO A 244 -13.10 -2.81 -2.98
CA PRO A 244 -13.08 -2.68 -1.51
C PRO A 244 -12.11 -1.60 -1.02
N GLU A 245 -10.97 -1.38 -1.67
CA GLU A 245 -10.03 -0.31 -1.31
C GLU A 245 -10.64 1.08 -1.59
N LEU A 246 -11.28 1.26 -2.75
CA LEU A 246 -12.02 2.47 -3.10
C LEU A 246 -13.14 2.77 -2.08
N TRP A 247 -13.86 1.74 -1.64
CA TRP A 247 -14.86 1.86 -0.58
C TRP A 247 -14.23 2.28 0.75
N ARG A 248 -13.12 1.65 1.16
CA ARG A 248 -12.44 1.94 2.42
C ARG A 248 -11.86 3.36 2.47
N LEU A 249 -11.34 3.86 1.35
CA LEU A 249 -10.88 5.24 1.21
C LEU A 249 -12.01 6.27 1.14
N GLY A 250 -13.26 5.83 0.96
CA GLY A 250 -14.40 6.72 0.70
C GLY A 250 -14.37 7.37 -0.69
N TRP A 251 -13.61 6.81 -1.62
CA TRP A 251 -13.50 7.33 -2.99
C TRP A 251 -14.71 6.94 -3.84
N ALA A 252 -15.30 5.78 -3.57
CA ALA A 252 -16.47 5.30 -4.27
C ALA A 252 -17.50 4.66 -3.34
N THR A 253 -18.77 4.67 -3.76
CA THR A 253 -19.86 3.95 -3.06
C THR A 253 -20.42 2.82 -3.91
N PRO A 254 -21.01 1.77 -3.29
CA PRO A 254 -21.75 0.75 -4.00
C PRO A 254 -22.93 1.32 -4.78
N LEU A 255 -23.22 0.68 -5.90
CA LEU A 255 -24.47 0.74 -6.65
C LEU A 255 -25.59 0.08 -5.85
N GLU A 256 -25.28 -1.05 -5.22
CA GLU A 256 -26.19 -1.80 -4.38
C GLU A 256 -25.40 -2.51 -3.27
N GLN A 257 -26.02 -2.62 -2.10
CA GLN A 257 -25.54 -3.45 -1.00
C GLN A 257 -26.52 -4.60 -0.75
N LEU A 258 -26.07 -5.81 -1.01
CA LEU A 258 -26.88 -7.02 -0.96
C LEU A 258 -26.60 -7.80 0.33
N ASN A 259 -27.64 -8.18 1.04
CA ASN A 259 -27.62 -9.07 2.19
C ASN A 259 -28.90 -9.91 2.23
N SER A 260 -29.10 -10.72 3.27
CA SER A 260 -30.26 -11.61 3.39
C SER A 260 -31.61 -10.89 3.33
N SER A 261 -31.65 -9.62 3.75
CA SER A 261 -32.86 -8.80 3.76
C SER A 261 -33.14 -8.10 2.42
N SER A 262 -32.10 -7.75 1.65
CA SER A 262 -32.22 -7.03 0.38
C SER A 262 -32.04 -7.91 -0.87
N PHE A 263 -31.65 -9.18 -0.68
CA PHE A 263 -31.39 -10.13 -1.76
C PHE A 263 -32.17 -11.43 -1.57
N ALA A 264 -33.33 -11.46 -2.23
CA ALA A 264 -34.26 -12.59 -2.19
C ALA A 264 -33.60 -13.90 -2.63
N LEU A 265 -34.01 -15.00 -1.98
CA LEU A 265 -33.53 -16.34 -2.29
C LEU A 265 -34.07 -16.81 -3.65
N ALA A 266 -33.26 -17.58 -4.38
CA ALA A 266 -33.63 -18.28 -5.61
C ALA A 266 -34.17 -17.37 -6.73
N THR A 267 -33.87 -16.08 -6.67
CA THR A 267 -34.38 -15.07 -7.60
C THR A 267 -33.22 -14.27 -8.18
N TYR A 268 -33.15 -14.19 -9.51
CA TYR A 268 -32.16 -13.35 -10.17
C TYR A 268 -32.44 -11.86 -9.97
N ARG A 269 -31.40 -11.09 -9.61
CA ARG A 269 -31.37 -9.63 -9.68
C ARG A 269 -30.34 -9.19 -10.71
N THR A 270 -30.72 -8.26 -11.59
CA THR A 270 -29.88 -7.78 -12.69
C THR A 270 -29.52 -6.31 -12.49
N PHE A 271 -28.26 -5.98 -12.74
CA PHE A 271 -27.67 -4.65 -12.59
C PHE A 271 -26.97 -4.25 -13.88
N THR A 272 -27.07 -2.98 -14.26
CA THR A 272 -26.17 -2.38 -15.25
C THR A 272 -25.03 -1.73 -14.51
N MET A 273 -23.83 -2.29 -14.64
CA MET A 273 -22.65 -1.85 -13.91
C MET A 273 -21.76 -1.01 -14.82
N PRO A 274 -21.53 0.29 -14.49
CA PRO A 274 -20.58 1.10 -15.22
C PRO A 274 -19.15 0.70 -14.86
N ALA A 275 -18.22 0.94 -15.79
CA ALA A 275 -16.80 0.84 -15.50
C ALA A 275 -16.43 1.80 -14.37
N THR A 276 -15.50 1.40 -13.51
CA THR A 276 -15.08 2.18 -12.34
C THR A 276 -14.73 3.62 -12.69
N TYR A 277 -14.01 3.84 -13.79
CA TYR A 277 -13.60 5.18 -14.21
C TYR A 277 -14.76 6.12 -14.63
N LEU A 278 -15.97 5.60 -14.92
CA LEU A 278 -17.10 6.40 -15.39
C LEU A 278 -18.06 6.84 -14.29
N GLY A 279 -18.33 6.00 -13.30
CA GLY A 279 -19.38 6.30 -12.30
C GLY A 279 -18.99 7.40 -11.30
N GLY A 280 -17.75 7.91 -11.38
CA GLY A 280 -17.23 8.83 -10.39
C GLY A 280 -17.30 8.22 -8.99
N PRO A 281 -17.64 9.00 -7.95
CA PRO A 281 -17.65 8.49 -6.58
C PRO A 281 -18.88 7.65 -6.22
N LYS A 282 -19.83 7.38 -7.14
CA LYS A 282 -21.09 6.70 -6.82
C LYS A 282 -21.41 5.57 -7.79
N GLY A 283 -21.83 4.43 -7.25
CA GLY A 283 -22.49 3.39 -8.05
C GLY A 283 -21.56 2.57 -8.95
N VAL A 284 -20.28 2.42 -8.59
CA VAL A 284 -19.26 1.74 -9.43
C VAL A 284 -18.97 0.31 -9.00
N MET A 285 -19.63 -0.20 -7.96
CA MET A 285 -19.42 -1.55 -7.45
C MET A 285 -20.68 -2.13 -6.82
N ILE A 286 -20.79 -3.44 -6.69
CA ILE A 286 -21.80 -4.09 -5.84
C ILE A 286 -21.09 -4.66 -4.62
N LYS A 287 -21.61 -4.40 -3.42
CA LYS A 287 -21.14 -5.01 -2.17
C LYS A 287 -22.11 -6.10 -1.75
N ILE A 288 -21.62 -7.29 -1.45
CA ILE A 288 -22.43 -8.42 -0.99
C ILE A 288 -21.95 -8.83 0.40
N GLN A 289 -22.88 -8.83 1.35
CA GLN A 289 -22.71 -9.35 2.70
C GLN A 289 -23.48 -10.67 2.80
N PRO A 290 -22.83 -11.83 2.58
CA PRO A 290 -23.48 -13.13 2.61
C PRO A 290 -23.78 -13.60 4.05
N ASP A 291 -24.53 -12.79 4.80
CA ASP A 291 -25.04 -13.04 6.15
C ASP A 291 -26.05 -14.21 6.23
N TRP A 292 -26.44 -14.77 5.08
CA TRP A 292 -27.22 -16.01 4.96
C TRP A 292 -26.38 -17.29 5.08
N LEU A 293 -25.07 -17.18 5.27
CA LEU A 293 -24.18 -18.31 5.53
C LEU A 293 -24.02 -18.51 7.03
N ASP A 294 -24.02 -19.76 7.48
CA ASP A 294 -23.86 -20.11 8.91
C ASP A 294 -22.53 -19.59 9.51
N PHE A 295 -21.50 -19.42 8.67
CA PHE A 295 -20.17 -18.94 9.04
C PHE A 295 -19.69 -17.80 8.13
N TYR A 296 -20.47 -16.72 8.10
CA TYR A 296 -20.15 -15.52 7.34
C TYR A 296 -18.88 -14.80 7.86
N THR A 297 -17.80 -14.87 7.09
CA THR A 297 -16.49 -14.28 7.44
C THR A 297 -15.95 -13.31 6.39
N LYS A 298 -16.60 -13.21 5.22
CA LYS A 298 -16.10 -12.47 4.06
C LYS A 298 -17.23 -11.73 3.34
N ASN A 299 -16.96 -10.48 2.97
CA ASN A 299 -17.76 -9.71 2.02
C ASN A 299 -17.21 -9.86 0.61
N LEU A 300 -18.09 -9.74 -0.39
CA LEU A 300 -17.70 -9.71 -1.80
C LEU A 300 -17.91 -8.31 -2.37
N TYR A 301 -17.03 -7.94 -3.29
CA TYR A 301 -17.08 -6.71 -4.05
C TYR A 301 -16.95 -7.05 -5.54
N LEU A 302 -17.89 -6.55 -6.34
CA LEU A 302 -17.93 -6.76 -7.78
C LEU A 302 -17.79 -5.40 -8.46
N ALA A 303 -16.82 -5.25 -9.37
CA ALA A 303 -16.66 -4.01 -10.14
C ALA A 303 -16.16 -4.29 -11.56
N LEU A 304 -16.72 -3.57 -12.54
CA LEU A 304 -16.25 -3.60 -13.92
C LEU A 304 -14.99 -2.74 -14.05
N ARG A 305 -13.89 -3.34 -14.46
CA ARG A 305 -12.62 -2.65 -14.72
C ARG A 305 -12.39 -2.54 -16.22
N VAL A 306 -11.95 -1.36 -16.66
CA VAL A 306 -11.68 -1.05 -18.07
C VAL A 306 -10.42 -0.20 -18.13
N LYS A 307 -9.59 -0.44 -19.14
CA LYS A 307 -8.31 0.22 -19.36
C LYS A 307 -8.49 1.66 -19.84
N ALA A 308 -8.91 2.54 -18.94
CA ALA A 308 -9.17 3.95 -19.22
C ALA A 308 -8.91 4.84 -18.00
N ALA A 309 -8.66 6.13 -18.26
CA ALA A 309 -8.36 7.14 -17.24
C ALA A 309 -7.24 6.70 -16.28
N GLY A 310 -7.55 6.55 -14.98
CA GLY A 310 -6.58 6.06 -14.00
C GLY A 310 -6.12 4.62 -14.29
N ASP A 311 -7.03 3.76 -14.77
CA ASP A 311 -6.75 2.38 -15.15
C ASP A 311 -6.12 2.23 -16.54
N LYS A 312 -5.53 3.28 -17.13
CA LYS A 312 -4.96 3.20 -18.49
C LYS A 312 -3.85 2.15 -18.66
N ASP A 313 -3.20 1.75 -17.57
CA ASP A 313 -2.12 0.76 -17.56
C ASP A 313 -2.61 -0.62 -17.02
N LEU A 314 -3.93 -0.80 -16.88
CA LEU A 314 -4.57 -2.05 -16.48
C LEU A 314 -4.21 -3.18 -17.45
N LEU A 315 -3.88 -4.36 -16.90
CA LEU A 315 -3.54 -5.55 -17.67
C LEU A 315 -4.78 -6.10 -18.40
N ALA A 316 -4.56 -6.69 -19.58
CA ALA A 316 -5.63 -7.28 -20.40
C ALA A 316 -6.41 -8.39 -19.69
N ASP A 317 -5.82 -9.02 -18.67
CA ASP A 317 -6.49 -10.01 -17.83
C ASP A 317 -7.65 -9.43 -17.02
N PHE A 318 -7.71 -8.11 -16.84
CA PHE A 318 -8.75 -7.40 -16.08
C PHE A 318 -9.54 -6.38 -16.91
N ASP A 319 -9.03 -6.00 -18.08
CA ASP A 319 -9.67 -5.02 -18.95
C ASP A 319 -10.97 -5.54 -19.59
N GLY A 320 -12.06 -4.78 -19.43
CA GLY A 320 -13.38 -5.14 -19.91
C GLY A 320 -14.01 -6.30 -19.14
N LYS A 321 -13.56 -6.55 -17.90
CA LYS A 321 -14.00 -7.69 -17.08
C LYS A 321 -14.56 -7.27 -15.74
N LEU A 322 -15.42 -8.15 -15.21
CA LEU A 322 -15.96 -8.02 -13.87
C LEU A 322 -14.95 -8.59 -12.86
N ASN A 323 -14.25 -7.73 -12.14
CA ASN A 323 -13.34 -8.14 -11.07
C ASN A 323 -14.13 -8.41 -9.79
N ILE A 324 -13.75 -9.49 -9.10
CA ILE A 324 -14.41 -9.96 -7.89
C ILE A 324 -13.36 -10.05 -6.79
N HIS A 325 -13.54 -9.24 -5.75
CA HIS A 325 -12.70 -9.21 -4.58
C HIS A 325 -13.47 -9.69 -3.36
N GLU A 326 -12.76 -10.31 -2.42
CA GLU A 326 -13.27 -10.62 -1.09
C GLU A 326 -12.50 -9.88 0.00
N LEU A 327 -13.16 -9.63 1.13
CA LEU A 327 -12.59 -8.91 2.28
C LEU A 327 -13.14 -9.44 3.59
N GLN A 328 -12.33 -9.54 4.65
CA GLN A 328 -12.78 -10.03 5.97
C GLN A 328 -13.95 -9.21 6.54
N SER A 329 -15.09 -9.85 6.81
CA SER A 329 -16.32 -9.16 7.23
C SER A 329 -16.17 -8.45 8.59
N THR A 330 -15.36 -8.99 9.49
CA THR A 330 -15.06 -8.39 10.80
C THR A 330 -14.38 -7.02 10.66
N ILE A 331 -13.56 -6.84 9.63
CA ILE A 331 -12.83 -5.59 9.34
C ILE A 331 -13.59 -4.71 8.35
N ASP A 332 -14.39 -5.30 7.47
CA ASP A 332 -15.17 -4.55 6.49
C ASP A 332 -16.43 -3.90 7.06
N ASN A 333 -17.09 -4.61 7.99
CA ASN A 333 -18.32 -4.14 8.62
C ASN A 333 -18.02 -3.17 9.78
N SER A 334 -16.78 -3.17 10.27
CA SER A 334 -16.29 -2.23 11.27
C SER A 334 -14.99 -1.61 10.77
N PHE A 335 -15.07 -0.37 10.27
CA PHE A 335 -13.90 0.39 9.85
C PHE A 335 -12.92 0.65 10.99
N LEU A 336 -13.34 0.43 12.24
CA LEU A 336 -12.53 0.57 13.44
C LEU A 336 -11.79 -0.71 13.84
N ALA A 337 -12.11 -1.85 13.22
CA ALA A 337 -11.49 -3.11 13.58
C ALA A 337 -10.02 -3.18 13.13
N ALA A 338 -9.21 -3.79 13.99
CA ALA A 338 -7.79 -3.97 13.77
C ALA A 338 -7.50 -5.12 12.81
N GLY A 339 -6.37 -5.03 12.11
CA GLY A 339 -5.80 -6.10 11.31
C GLY A 339 -5.82 -5.84 9.82
N ASP A 340 -5.11 -6.71 9.10
CA ASP A 340 -5.12 -6.73 7.64
C ASP A 340 -6.49 -7.24 7.16
N PRO A 341 -7.27 -6.45 6.41
CA PRO A 341 -8.53 -6.90 5.82
C PRO A 341 -8.37 -8.08 4.83
N MET A 342 -7.13 -8.35 4.39
CA MET A 342 -6.75 -9.33 3.38
C MET A 342 -7.64 -9.21 2.15
N VAL A 343 -7.58 -8.05 1.50
CA VAL A 343 -8.30 -7.78 0.27
C VAL A 343 -7.79 -8.75 -0.79
N SER A 344 -8.61 -9.72 -1.20
CA SER A 344 -8.17 -10.79 -2.09
C SER A 344 -8.96 -10.82 -3.38
N LEU A 345 -8.29 -10.83 -4.52
CA LEU A 345 -8.91 -11.10 -5.81
C LEU A 345 -9.30 -12.57 -5.92
N LEU A 346 -10.59 -12.83 -6.13
CA LEU A 346 -11.13 -14.16 -6.43
C LEU A 346 -11.07 -14.49 -7.92
N GLY A 347 -11.26 -13.49 -8.78
CA GLY A 347 -11.19 -13.68 -10.22
C GLY A 347 -11.65 -12.46 -11.01
N ALA A 348 -11.48 -12.55 -12.33
CA ALA A 348 -11.94 -11.57 -13.30
C ALA A 348 -12.75 -12.30 -14.38
N LEU A 349 -14.04 -11.98 -14.47
CA LEU A 349 -14.98 -12.67 -15.34
C LEU A 349 -15.13 -11.93 -16.67
N ALA A 350 -14.93 -12.65 -17.77
CA ALA A 350 -15.11 -12.13 -19.11
C ALA A 350 -16.61 -11.89 -19.44
N PRO A 351 -16.92 -11.01 -20.39
CA PRO A 351 -18.29 -10.87 -20.91
C PRO A 351 -18.86 -12.19 -21.41
N GLY A 352 -20.15 -12.45 -21.14
CA GLY A 352 -20.84 -13.68 -21.51
C GLY A 352 -20.54 -14.89 -20.60
N SER A 353 -19.72 -14.74 -19.56
CA SER A 353 -19.37 -15.84 -18.66
C SER A 353 -20.40 -16.06 -17.55
N SER A 354 -20.32 -17.25 -16.93
CA SER A 354 -21.14 -17.66 -15.79
C SER A 354 -20.25 -18.38 -14.79
N VAL A 355 -20.43 -18.11 -13.49
CA VAL A 355 -19.68 -18.77 -12.43
C VAL A 355 -20.55 -19.00 -11.20
N THR A 356 -20.38 -20.16 -10.58
CA THR A 356 -21.02 -20.51 -9.30
C THR A 356 -19.98 -20.45 -8.19
N TYR A 357 -20.22 -19.58 -7.22
CA TYR A 357 -19.45 -19.51 -5.98
C TYR A 357 -20.17 -20.30 -4.89
N PHE A 358 -19.95 -21.62 -4.85
CA PHE A 358 -20.62 -22.51 -3.90
C PHE A 358 -20.39 -22.13 -2.43
N ASN A 359 -19.18 -21.69 -2.07
CA ASN A 359 -18.86 -21.23 -0.72
C ASN A 359 -19.69 -20.00 -0.29
N TYR A 360 -20.19 -19.25 -1.27
CA TYR A 360 -21.02 -18.06 -1.07
C TYR A 360 -22.51 -18.30 -1.35
N LYS A 361 -22.87 -19.53 -1.79
CA LYS A 361 -24.18 -19.89 -2.33
C LYS A 361 -24.70 -18.87 -3.35
N LEU A 362 -23.82 -18.46 -4.26
CA LEU A 362 -24.04 -17.36 -5.20
C LEU A 362 -23.78 -17.81 -6.65
N GLN A 363 -24.71 -17.51 -7.54
CA GLN A 363 -24.57 -17.65 -8.99
C GLN A 363 -24.38 -16.26 -9.60
N LEU A 364 -23.35 -16.12 -10.43
CA LEU A 364 -23.08 -14.93 -11.25
C LEU A 364 -23.27 -15.24 -12.73
N LEU A 365 -23.91 -14.33 -13.44
CA LEU A 365 -23.96 -14.28 -14.89
C LEU A 365 -23.48 -12.90 -15.34
N VAL A 366 -22.55 -12.88 -16.29
CA VAL A 366 -21.98 -11.65 -16.84
C VAL A 366 -22.46 -11.52 -18.28
N GLY A 367 -23.19 -10.44 -18.57
CA GLY A 367 -23.69 -10.13 -19.90
C GLY A 367 -22.60 -9.66 -20.86
N ALA A 368 -23.02 -9.15 -22.02
CA ALA A 368 -22.13 -8.52 -22.97
C ALA A 368 -21.58 -7.18 -22.42
N PHE A 369 -20.32 -6.87 -22.75
CA PHE A 369 -19.73 -5.57 -22.48
C PHE A 369 -20.10 -4.59 -23.60
N ASP A 370 -20.67 -3.45 -23.23
CA ASP A 370 -20.97 -2.37 -24.15
C ASP A 370 -19.80 -1.38 -24.18
N ASN A 371 -19.00 -1.42 -25.25
CA ASN A 371 -17.86 -0.53 -25.44
C ASN A 371 -18.24 0.95 -25.58
N LYS A 372 -19.48 1.29 -25.93
CA LYS A 372 -19.91 2.69 -26.12
C LYS A 372 -20.21 3.36 -24.80
N THR A 373 -20.85 2.62 -23.89
CA THR A 373 -21.20 3.11 -22.55
C THR A 373 -20.20 2.67 -21.48
N SER A 374 -19.26 1.79 -21.83
CA SER A 374 -18.38 1.05 -20.92
C SER A 374 -19.15 0.47 -19.73
N THR A 375 -20.26 -0.21 -20.02
CA THR A 375 -21.10 -0.89 -19.02
C THR A 375 -21.16 -2.38 -19.28
N ILE A 376 -21.43 -3.17 -18.23
CA ILE A 376 -21.72 -4.59 -18.34
C ILE A 376 -22.99 -4.91 -17.55
N ILE A 377 -23.79 -5.86 -18.05
CA ILE A 377 -24.92 -6.39 -17.29
C ILE A 377 -24.40 -7.48 -16.34
N VAL A 378 -24.74 -7.39 -15.07
CA VAL A 378 -24.41 -8.41 -14.06
C VAL A 378 -25.70 -8.92 -13.45
N THR A 379 -25.90 -10.23 -13.51
CA THR A 379 -27.07 -10.90 -12.95
C THR A 379 -26.64 -11.84 -11.83
N LEU A 380 -27.23 -11.66 -10.66
CA LEU A 380 -26.86 -12.33 -9.41
C LEU A 380 -28.04 -13.16 -8.92
N CYS A 381 -27.79 -14.38 -8.43
CA CYS A 381 -28.77 -15.14 -7.67
C CYS A 381 -28.13 -15.83 -6.46
N ARG A 382 -28.76 -15.70 -5.30
CA ARG A 382 -28.43 -16.47 -4.09
C ARG A 382 -29.28 -17.74 -4.05
N PHE A 383 -28.69 -18.88 -3.73
CA PHE A 383 -29.39 -20.19 -3.65
C PHE A 383 -29.19 -20.89 -2.30
N VAL A 384 -29.87 -22.02 -2.05
CA VAL A 384 -29.63 -22.85 -0.85
C VAL A 384 -28.76 -24.05 -1.15
N THR A 385 -29.16 -24.86 -2.14
CA THR A 385 -28.54 -26.13 -2.50
C THR A 385 -27.74 -26.00 -3.80
N GLY A 386 -28.29 -25.34 -4.83
CA GLY A 386 -27.59 -25.15 -6.09
C GLY A 386 -28.18 -24.07 -6.99
N PRO A 387 -27.42 -23.66 -8.04
CA PRO A 387 -27.84 -22.59 -8.94
C PRO A 387 -29.08 -22.93 -9.79
N ASN A 388 -29.48 -24.20 -9.86
CA ASN A 388 -30.69 -24.64 -10.57
C ASN A 388 -32.00 -24.15 -9.90
N GLU A 389 -31.94 -23.71 -8.64
CA GLU A 389 -33.05 -23.07 -7.94
C GLU A 389 -33.33 -21.66 -8.47
N CYS A 390 -32.34 -21.03 -9.11
CA CYS A 390 -32.42 -19.65 -9.52
C CYS A 390 -33.41 -19.46 -10.67
N THR A 391 -34.48 -18.74 -10.39
CA THR A 391 -35.50 -18.37 -11.37
C THR A 391 -35.39 -16.89 -11.72
N VAL A 392 -35.77 -16.55 -12.95
CA VAL A 392 -35.94 -15.14 -13.34
C VAL A 392 -37.07 -14.58 -12.48
N ALA A 393 -36.83 -13.45 -11.81
CA ALA A 393 -37.89 -12.78 -11.07
C ALA A 393 -39.12 -12.65 -11.99
N PRO A 394 -40.33 -13.00 -11.55
CA PRO A 394 -41.51 -12.71 -12.34
C PRO A 394 -41.46 -11.22 -12.70
N PRO A 395 -41.79 -10.85 -13.96
CA PRO A 395 -41.87 -9.44 -14.33
C PRO A 395 -42.65 -8.73 -13.24
N PRO A 396 -42.26 -7.51 -12.79
CA PRO A 396 -43.05 -6.79 -11.80
C PRO A 396 -44.46 -6.67 -12.36
N GLY A 397 -45.31 -7.61 -11.95
CA GLY A 397 -46.66 -7.71 -12.44
C GLY A 397 -47.27 -6.39 -12.06
N LYS A 398 -47.93 -5.72 -13.01
CA LYS A 398 -48.88 -4.67 -12.66
C LYS A 398 -49.67 -5.23 -11.48
N LEU A 399 -49.41 -4.75 -10.28
CA LEU A 399 -50.17 -5.18 -9.11
C LEU A 399 -51.60 -4.84 -9.50
N ASN A 400 -52.40 -5.85 -9.84
CA ASN A 400 -53.81 -5.65 -10.04
C ASN A 400 -54.37 -5.37 -8.65
N ILE A 401 -54.39 -4.09 -8.29
CA ILE A 401 -55.03 -3.51 -7.11
C ILE A 401 -56.57 -3.76 -7.14
N ALA A 402 -57.08 -4.50 -8.13
CA ALA A 402 -58.50 -4.79 -8.29
C ALA A 402 -59.05 -5.94 -7.41
N THR A 403 -58.24 -6.58 -6.57
CA THR A 403 -58.73 -7.65 -5.67
C THR A 403 -58.06 -7.62 -4.30
N LEU A 404 -58.13 -6.46 -3.64
CA LEU A 404 -58.07 -6.42 -2.18
C LEU A 404 -59.53 -6.50 -1.69
N PRO A 405 -59.95 -7.54 -0.94
CA PRO A 405 -61.25 -7.54 -0.31
C PRO A 405 -61.30 -6.41 0.71
N SER A 406 -62.20 -5.46 0.46
CA SER A 406 -62.58 -4.41 1.38
C SER A 406 -63.20 -5.01 2.65
N SER A 407 -62.43 -5.11 3.73
CA SER A 407 -62.93 -5.19 5.11
C SER A 407 -61.83 -4.83 6.12
N PRO A 408 -62.01 -3.75 6.91
CA PRO A 408 -61.17 -3.48 8.07
C PRO A 408 -61.83 -4.12 9.30
N THR A 409 -61.33 -5.28 9.74
CA THR A 409 -61.58 -5.73 11.13
C THR A 409 -60.45 -5.21 12.00
N LEU A 410 -60.76 -4.12 12.70
CA LEU A 410 -59.95 -3.48 13.72
C LEU A 410 -59.86 -4.43 14.93
N VAL A 411 -58.80 -5.23 15.03
CA VAL A 411 -58.51 -6.00 16.24
C VAL A 411 -57.75 -5.10 17.21
N GLN A 412 -58.47 -4.70 18.25
CA GLN A 412 -58.01 -3.95 19.41
C GLN A 412 -56.95 -4.77 20.19
N LEU A 413 -55.71 -4.30 20.21
CA LEU A 413 -54.65 -4.85 21.08
C LEU A 413 -54.89 -4.37 22.52
N SER A 414 -55.51 -5.23 23.33
CA SER A 414 -55.60 -5.08 24.78
C SER A 414 -54.33 -5.62 25.45
N SER A 415 -53.67 -4.76 26.22
CA SER A 415 -52.51 -5.03 27.06
C SER A 415 -52.92 -5.79 28.33
N SER A 416 -52.25 -6.92 28.63
CA SER A 416 -52.25 -7.54 29.96
C SER A 416 -50.95 -8.35 30.20
N PRO A 417 -50.51 -8.50 31.47
CA PRO A 417 -49.11 -8.73 31.87
C PRO A 417 -48.69 -10.21 31.93
N PRO A 418 -47.38 -10.51 32.03
CA PRO A 418 -46.89 -11.89 32.01
C PRO A 418 -47.00 -12.53 33.40
N SER A 419 -47.52 -13.76 33.44
CA SER A 419 -47.41 -14.64 34.61
C SER A 419 -47.28 -16.10 34.17
N SER A 420 -46.21 -16.71 34.69
CA SER A 420 -46.02 -18.14 34.97
C SER A 420 -45.26 -19.04 33.97
N PRO A 421 -44.43 -19.97 34.50
CA PRO A 421 -43.37 -20.67 33.77
C PRO A 421 -43.81 -22.01 33.14
N PRO A 422 -43.01 -22.60 32.23
CA PRO A 422 -43.33 -23.88 31.59
C PRO A 422 -43.06 -25.11 32.52
N PRO A 423 -43.74 -26.25 32.26
CA PRO A 423 -43.73 -27.45 33.11
C PRO A 423 -42.45 -28.30 32.97
N PRO A 424 -42.16 -29.19 33.94
CA PRO A 424 -40.92 -29.96 34.00
C PRO A 424 -40.88 -31.10 32.99
N ALA A 425 -39.75 -31.24 32.30
CA ALA A 425 -39.43 -32.36 31.43
C ALA A 425 -39.24 -33.66 32.23
N LEU A 426 -39.86 -34.73 31.73
CA LEU A 426 -39.81 -36.09 32.25
C LEU A 426 -38.39 -36.69 32.16
N LEU A 427 -37.97 -37.30 33.27
CA LEU A 427 -36.74 -38.06 33.45
C LEU A 427 -36.80 -39.40 32.69
N ALA A 428 -35.75 -39.71 31.93
CA ALA A 428 -35.44 -41.07 31.48
C ALA A 428 -34.32 -41.68 32.37
N PRO A 429 -34.33 -43.00 32.61
CA PRO A 429 -33.51 -43.64 33.65
C PRO A 429 -32.03 -43.87 33.23
N PRO A 430 -31.12 -44.07 34.19
CA PRO A 430 -29.69 -44.22 33.93
C PRO A 430 -29.33 -45.65 33.51
N MET A 431 -28.58 -45.81 32.42
CA MET A 431 -27.89 -47.06 32.09
C MET A 431 -26.49 -47.06 32.71
N SER A 432 -26.21 -48.11 33.49
CA SER A 432 -24.92 -48.39 34.13
C SER A 432 -23.76 -48.62 33.13
N PRO A 433 -22.51 -48.33 33.52
CA PRO A 433 -21.35 -48.56 32.67
C PRO A 433 -20.98 -50.05 32.62
N ARG A 434 -20.80 -50.58 31.41
CA ARG A 434 -20.25 -51.91 31.14
C ARG A 434 -18.72 -51.85 31.19
N PRO A 435 -18.03 -52.83 31.82
CA PRO A 435 -16.57 -52.82 31.92
C PRO A 435 -15.91 -53.12 30.55
N PRO A 436 -14.68 -52.63 30.32
CA PRO A 436 -13.96 -52.85 29.07
C PRO A 436 -13.47 -54.30 28.97
N ASN A 437 -13.81 -54.96 27.86
CA ASN A 437 -13.29 -56.26 27.47
C ASN A 437 -11.92 -56.08 26.80
N PRO A 438 -10.84 -56.80 27.20
CA PRO A 438 -9.53 -56.67 26.58
C PRO A 438 -9.52 -57.35 25.20
N SER A 439 -9.24 -56.58 24.15
CA SER A 439 -9.01 -57.12 22.80
C SER A 439 -7.56 -57.61 22.63
N PRO A 440 -7.33 -58.61 21.76
CA PRO A 440 -6.11 -59.41 21.77
C PRO A 440 -4.98 -58.76 20.94
N LYS A 441 -3.75 -58.94 21.41
CA LYS A 441 -2.53 -58.64 20.64
C LYS A 441 -2.49 -59.51 19.39
N SER A 442 -2.65 -58.89 18.22
CA SER A 442 -2.34 -59.51 16.93
C SER A 442 -1.01 -58.93 16.44
N SER A 443 0.01 -59.79 16.43
CA SER A 443 1.31 -59.57 15.82
C SER A 443 1.19 -59.74 14.31
N SER A 444 1.38 -58.66 13.54
CA SER A 444 1.50 -58.70 12.08
C SER A 444 2.98 -58.56 11.68
N PRO A 445 3.52 -59.40 10.78
CA PRO A 445 4.94 -59.39 10.41
C PRO A 445 5.27 -58.26 9.44
N SER A 446 6.48 -57.69 9.60
CA SER A 446 7.03 -56.64 8.74
C SER A 446 7.14 -57.07 7.26
N PRO A 447 6.84 -56.18 6.30
CA PRO A 447 7.01 -56.46 4.87
C PRO A 447 8.50 -56.43 4.46
N PRO A 448 8.90 -57.22 3.46
CA PRO A 448 10.28 -57.26 2.98
C PRO A 448 10.65 -55.99 2.18
N PRO A 449 11.95 -55.63 2.14
CA PRO A 449 12.41 -54.42 1.45
C PRO A 449 12.23 -54.51 -0.07
N PRO A 450 11.91 -53.38 -0.74
CA PRO A 450 11.65 -53.35 -2.17
C PRO A 450 12.92 -53.59 -2.99
N ARG A 451 12.79 -54.36 -4.09
CA ARG A 451 13.86 -54.57 -5.07
C ARG A 451 14.19 -53.27 -5.83
N PRO A 452 15.46 -53.05 -6.20
CA PRO A 452 15.85 -51.89 -7.00
C PRO A 452 15.29 -52.00 -8.43
N LEU A 453 14.74 -50.90 -8.93
CA LEU A 453 14.23 -50.81 -10.30
C LEU A 453 15.37 -50.83 -11.34
N PRO A 454 15.14 -51.42 -12.52
CA PRO A 454 16.10 -51.37 -13.63
C PRO A 454 16.23 -49.95 -14.19
N SER A 455 17.46 -49.58 -14.56
CA SER A 455 17.79 -48.28 -15.14
C SER A 455 17.05 -48.04 -16.47
N PRO A 456 16.55 -46.82 -16.73
CA PRO A 456 15.87 -46.49 -17.97
C PRO A 456 16.84 -46.51 -19.17
N PRO A 457 16.37 -46.88 -20.37
CA PRO A 457 17.17 -46.86 -21.58
C PRO A 457 17.55 -45.43 -21.99
N PRO A 458 18.69 -45.25 -22.69
CA PRO A 458 19.13 -43.94 -23.13
C PRO A 458 18.16 -43.31 -24.14
N PRO A 459 17.95 -41.98 -24.09
CA PRO A 459 17.04 -41.30 -24.99
C PRO A 459 17.55 -41.31 -26.44
N SER A 460 16.63 -41.52 -27.38
CA SER A 460 16.92 -41.46 -28.82
C SER A 460 17.32 -40.04 -29.25
N PRO A 461 18.20 -39.90 -30.26
CA PRO A 461 18.63 -38.59 -30.76
C PRO A 461 17.44 -37.82 -31.37
N PRO A 462 17.39 -36.48 -31.19
CA PRO A 462 16.32 -35.66 -31.73
C PRO A 462 16.38 -35.61 -33.28
N PRO A 463 15.22 -35.56 -33.95
CA PRO A 463 15.16 -35.41 -35.39
C PRO A 463 15.73 -34.05 -35.84
N PRO A 464 16.29 -33.97 -37.07
CA PRO A 464 16.82 -32.72 -37.60
C PRO A 464 15.71 -31.66 -37.76
N PRO A 465 16.02 -30.38 -37.52
CA PRO A 465 15.05 -29.30 -37.64
C PRO A 465 14.57 -29.14 -39.10
N PRO A 466 13.29 -28.80 -39.32
CA PRO A 466 12.77 -28.54 -40.65
C PRO A 466 13.43 -27.28 -41.26
N PRO A 467 13.55 -27.23 -42.61
CA PRO A 467 14.14 -26.09 -43.30
C PRO A 467 13.32 -24.81 -43.08
N SER A 468 14.02 -23.69 -42.90
CA SER A 468 13.41 -22.39 -42.67
C SER A 468 12.58 -21.94 -43.88
N PRO A 469 11.39 -21.35 -43.67
CA PRO A 469 10.57 -20.83 -44.77
C PRO A 469 11.28 -19.63 -45.45
N PRO A 470 11.05 -19.44 -46.75
CA PRO A 470 11.61 -18.32 -47.49
C PRO A 470 11.07 -16.98 -46.97
N PRO A 471 11.88 -15.89 -47.02
CA PRO A 471 11.48 -14.58 -46.56
C PRO A 471 10.29 -14.03 -47.39
N PRO A 472 9.36 -13.32 -46.76
CA PRO A 472 8.23 -12.71 -47.46
C PRO A 472 8.69 -11.61 -48.42
N PRO A 473 7.99 -11.42 -49.55
CA PRO A 473 8.31 -10.36 -50.50
C PRO A 473 8.12 -8.97 -49.88
N PRO A 474 8.91 -7.97 -50.31
CA PRO A 474 8.83 -6.62 -49.78
C PRO A 474 7.45 -5.99 -50.06
N PRO A 475 6.88 -5.23 -49.11
CA PRO A 475 5.59 -4.59 -49.28
C PRO A 475 5.62 -3.53 -50.40
N LYS A 476 4.57 -3.50 -51.22
CA LYS A 476 4.40 -2.47 -52.25
C LYS A 476 4.30 -1.07 -51.60
N PRO A 477 4.90 -0.03 -52.20
CA PRO A 477 4.80 1.32 -51.69
C PRO A 477 3.34 1.80 -51.69
N PRO A 478 2.88 2.47 -50.62
CA PRO A 478 1.52 2.97 -50.52
C PRO A 478 1.28 4.08 -51.55
N SER A 479 0.13 3.99 -52.23
CA SER A 479 -0.37 5.05 -53.11
C SER A 479 -0.60 6.33 -52.32
N SER A 480 -0.11 7.45 -52.86
CA SER A 480 -0.24 8.79 -52.30
C SER A 480 -1.71 9.16 -52.06
N PRO A 481 -2.05 9.70 -50.87
CA PRO A 481 -3.43 10.07 -50.55
C PRO A 481 -3.89 11.26 -51.40
N PRO A 482 -5.19 11.33 -51.77
CA PRO A 482 -5.75 12.47 -52.46
C PRO A 482 -5.69 13.74 -51.58
N PRO A 483 -5.56 14.94 -52.18
CA PRO A 483 -5.51 16.19 -51.44
C PRO A 483 -6.80 16.42 -50.66
N SER A 484 -6.66 16.80 -49.39
CA SER A 484 -7.77 17.12 -48.50
C SER A 484 -8.58 18.32 -49.03
N PRO A 485 -9.92 18.28 -48.94
CA PRO A 485 -10.75 19.44 -49.30
C PRO A 485 -10.46 20.63 -48.37
N PRO A 486 -10.60 21.87 -48.88
CA PRO A 486 -10.38 23.06 -48.07
C PRO A 486 -11.38 23.14 -46.90
N PRO A 487 -10.95 23.63 -45.73
CA PRO A 487 -11.82 23.75 -44.57
C PRO A 487 -12.97 24.74 -44.84
N PRO A 488 -14.18 24.46 -44.34
CA PRO A 488 -15.30 25.38 -44.45
C PRO A 488 -15.00 26.70 -43.73
N PRO A 489 -15.52 27.84 -44.23
CA PRO A 489 -15.32 29.15 -43.60
C PRO A 489 -15.85 29.14 -42.16
N SER A 490 -15.05 29.70 -41.25
CA SER A 490 -15.39 29.76 -39.83
C SER A 490 -16.70 30.54 -39.62
N PRO A 491 -17.63 30.05 -38.79
CA PRO A 491 -18.86 30.76 -38.50
C PRO A 491 -18.57 32.10 -37.81
N LYS A 492 -19.27 33.15 -38.25
CA LYS A 492 -19.17 34.50 -37.71
C LYS A 492 -19.48 34.47 -36.21
N PRO A 493 -18.66 35.09 -35.34
CA PRO A 493 -18.91 35.10 -33.90
C PRO A 493 -20.29 35.70 -33.60
N PRO A 494 -21.08 35.10 -32.69
CA PRO A 494 -22.33 35.70 -32.24
C PRO A 494 -22.05 37.05 -31.57
N PRO A 495 -22.96 38.03 -31.70
CA PRO A 495 -22.82 39.32 -31.04
C PRO A 495 -22.71 39.14 -29.52
N PRO A 496 -21.92 39.98 -28.84
CA PRO A 496 -21.75 39.90 -27.40
C PRO A 496 -23.11 40.06 -26.69
N PRO A 497 -23.39 39.24 -25.66
CA PRO A 497 -24.62 39.35 -24.90
C PRO A 497 -24.72 40.73 -24.24
N PRO A 498 -25.94 41.30 -24.13
CA PRO A 498 -26.13 42.57 -23.45
C PRO A 498 -25.64 42.50 -21.99
N PRO A 499 -25.08 43.59 -21.46
CA PRO A 499 -24.57 43.64 -20.09
C PRO A 499 -25.67 43.26 -19.10
N LYS A 500 -25.36 42.30 -18.21
CA LYS A 500 -26.28 41.91 -17.13
C LYS A 500 -26.58 43.13 -16.25
N PRO A 501 -27.86 43.35 -15.86
CA PRO A 501 -28.19 44.38 -14.89
C PRO A 501 -27.46 44.11 -13.56
N PRO A 502 -27.04 45.16 -12.84
CA PRO A 502 -26.35 45.02 -11.57
C PRO A 502 -27.23 44.27 -10.56
N PRO A 503 -26.66 43.36 -9.76
CA PRO A 503 -27.41 42.61 -8.76
C PRO A 503 -28.03 43.59 -7.76
N SER A 504 -29.30 43.37 -7.43
CA SER A 504 -29.99 44.12 -6.38
C SER A 504 -29.23 43.98 -5.05
N PRO A 505 -29.12 45.06 -4.26
CA PRO A 505 -28.44 45.00 -2.97
C PRO A 505 -29.12 43.95 -2.07
N PRO A 506 -28.33 43.15 -1.33
CA PRO A 506 -28.89 42.17 -0.41
C PRO A 506 -29.75 42.87 0.66
N PRO A 507 -30.89 42.27 1.07
CA PRO A 507 -31.70 42.83 2.13
C PRO A 507 -30.91 42.93 3.43
N SER A 508 -31.04 44.07 4.11
CA SER A 508 -30.39 44.33 5.40
C SER A 508 -30.74 43.22 6.41
N PRO A 509 -29.76 42.70 7.18
CA PRO A 509 -30.01 41.70 8.19
C PRO A 509 -30.97 42.24 9.27
N PRO A 510 -31.89 41.41 9.78
CA PRO A 510 -32.77 41.81 10.87
C PRO A 510 -31.96 42.12 12.14
N PRO A 511 -32.40 43.09 12.96
CA PRO A 511 -31.72 43.45 14.19
C PRO A 511 -31.61 42.24 15.15
N PRO A 512 -30.50 42.11 15.91
CA PRO A 512 -30.31 41.01 16.84
C PRO A 512 -31.42 40.97 17.90
N ALA A 513 -31.92 39.76 18.17
CA ALA A 513 -32.86 39.55 19.27
C ALA A 513 -32.20 39.89 20.63
N PRO A 514 -32.96 40.45 21.59
CA PRO A 514 -32.44 40.73 22.93
C PRO A 514 -31.92 39.45 23.62
N PRO A 515 -30.80 39.52 24.36
CA PRO A 515 -30.24 38.37 25.05
C PRO A 515 -31.19 37.85 26.13
N LYS A 516 -31.36 36.53 26.15
CA LYS A 516 -32.19 35.80 27.12
C LYS A 516 -31.55 35.90 28.52
N PRO A 517 -32.34 36.13 29.60
CA PRO A 517 -31.79 36.19 30.96
C PRO A 517 -31.12 34.87 31.37
N PRO A 518 -30.01 34.91 32.12
CA PRO A 518 -29.34 33.72 32.61
C PRO A 518 -30.20 33.00 33.66
N PRO A 519 -30.18 31.65 33.70
CA PRO A 519 -30.86 30.88 34.73
C PRO A 519 -30.25 31.10 36.13
N PRO A 520 -31.06 31.00 37.20
CA PRO A 520 -30.60 31.21 38.56
C PRO A 520 -29.59 30.14 39.00
N THR A 521 -28.49 30.59 39.60
CA THR A 521 -27.42 29.74 40.14
C THR A 521 -27.87 28.99 41.41
N PRO A 522 -27.52 27.69 41.56
CA PRO A 522 -27.79 26.94 42.78
C PRO A 522 -26.95 27.43 43.99
N PRO A 523 -27.44 27.23 45.22
CA PRO A 523 -26.76 27.69 46.44
C PRO A 523 -25.46 26.93 46.73
N ARG A 524 -24.46 27.68 47.20
CA ARG A 524 -23.08 27.23 47.44
C ARG A 524 -22.93 26.57 48.82
N PRO A 525 -22.19 25.45 48.96
CA PRO A 525 -21.90 24.84 50.26
C PRO A 525 -20.99 25.71 51.15
N PRO A 526 -21.07 25.57 52.49
CA PRO A 526 -20.26 26.35 53.42
C PRO A 526 -18.77 25.93 53.41
N PRO A 527 -17.84 26.89 53.61
CA PRO A 527 -16.40 26.64 53.54
C PRO A 527 -15.84 25.99 54.82
N SER A 528 -14.88 25.08 54.64
CA SER A 528 -14.07 24.49 55.72
C SER A 528 -13.05 25.48 56.30
N PRO A 529 -12.60 25.31 57.56
CA PRO A 529 -11.71 26.25 58.24
C PRO A 529 -10.28 26.20 57.70
N GLN A 530 -9.70 27.37 57.39
CA GLN A 530 -8.29 27.53 57.01
C GLN A 530 -7.35 27.53 58.24
N PRO A 531 -6.14 26.94 58.13
CA PRO A 531 -5.09 27.07 59.14
C PRO A 531 -4.46 28.48 59.17
N ARG A 532 -4.06 28.91 60.37
CA ARG A 532 -3.42 30.21 60.65
C ARG A 532 -2.03 30.35 59.99
N PRO A 533 -1.67 31.53 59.45
CA PRO A 533 -0.32 31.81 58.97
C PRO A 533 0.67 32.07 60.12
N PRO A 534 1.96 31.70 59.99
CA PRO A 534 3.01 32.13 60.91
C PRO A 534 3.50 33.56 60.62
N SER A 535 3.93 34.25 61.69
CA SER A 535 4.42 35.63 61.72
C SER A 535 5.69 35.88 60.89
N PRO A 536 5.93 37.12 60.42
CA PRO A 536 7.04 37.44 59.52
C PRO A 536 8.36 37.58 60.28
N ALA A 537 9.40 36.90 59.79
CA ALA A 537 10.77 37.06 60.24
C ALA A 537 11.44 38.30 59.61
N ARG A 538 12.35 38.87 60.40
CA ARG A 538 13.12 40.11 60.17
C ARG A 538 14.07 40.02 58.95
N PRO A 539 14.36 41.12 58.22
CA PRO A 539 15.25 41.07 57.05
C PRO A 539 16.72 40.93 57.47
N SER A 540 17.43 40.00 56.83
CA SER A 540 18.90 39.90 56.85
C SER A 540 19.53 40.86 55.82
N PRO A 541 20.77 41.33 56.06
CA PRO A 541 21.44 42.31 55.19
C PRO A 541 21.88 41.68 53.86
N LEU A 542 21.84 42.52 52.81
CA LEU A 542 22.23 42.22 51.44
C LEU A 542 23.68 41.72 51.31
N PRO A 543 23.96 40.70 50.50
CA PRO A 543 25.32 40.32 50.14
C PRO A 543 25.96 41.34 49.19
N PRO A 544 27.30 41.48 49.21
CA PRO A 544 28.02 42.41 48.33
C PRO A 544 27.97 41.96 46.86
N PRO A 545 28.10 42.90 45.91
CA PRO A 545 28.01 42.61 44.48
C PRO A 545 29.19 41.74 44.03
N SER A 546 28.87 40.72 43.22
CA SER A 546 29.86 39.90 42.52
C SER A 546 30.57 40.71 41.43
N PRO A 547 31.87 40.45 41.18
CA PRO A 547 32.67 41.22 40.23
C PRO A 547 32.22 40.99 38.79
N THR A 548 32.18 42.09 38.04
CA THR A 548 31.90 42.16 36.61
C THR A 548 32.87 41.26 35.82
N PRO A 549 32.39 40.41 34.90
CA PRO A 549 33.28 39.66 34.01
C PRO A 549 34.02 40.63 33.07
N PRO A 550 35.32 40.39 32.78
CA PRO A 550 36.08 41.23 31.88
C PRO A 550 35.55 41.15 30.44
N SER A 551 35.55 42.29 29.76
CA SER A 551 35.23 42.41 28.34
C SER A 551 36.07 41.44 27.50
N PRO A 552 35.48 40.76 26.50
CA PRO A 552 36.25 39.96 25.56
C PRO A 552 37.13 40.87 24.70
N SER A 553 38.42 40.57 24.65
CA SER A 553 39.38 41.21 23.76
C SER A 553 38.98 41.02 22.29
N PRO A 554 39.21 42.01 21.41
CA PRO A 554 38.96 41.88 19.99
C PRO A 554 39.84 40.77 19.38
N PRO A 555 39.30 39.98 18.42
CA PRO A 555 40.05 38.91 17.78
C PRO A 555 41.23 39.47 16.97
N SER A 556 42.39 38.83 17.09
CA SER A 556 43.57 39.13 16.29
C SER A 556 43.30 38.91 14.80
N PRO A 557 43.89 39.73 13.90
CA PRO A 557 43.76 39.52 12.46
C PRO A 557 44.40 38.18 12.05
N PRO A 558 43.80 37.47 11.08
CA PRO A 558 44.33 36.20 10.60
C PRO A 558 45.71 36.40 9.92
N PRO A 559 46.62 35.42 10.05
CA PRO A 559 47.91 35.48 9.37
C PRO A 559 47.73 35.46 7.83
N PRO A 560 48.63 36.14 7.09
CA PRO A 560 48.57 36.17 5.63
C PRO A 560 48.65 34.76 5.03
N ARG A 561 47.81 34.51 4.03
CA ARG A 561 47.78 33.24 3.30
C ARG A 561 49.15 32.97 2.64
N PRO A 562 49.69 31.74 2.74
CA PRO A 562 50.82 31.34 1.93
C PRO A 562 50.43 31.34 0.43
N PRO A 563 51.38 31.64 -0.47
CA PRO A 563 51.14 31.63 -1.91
C PRO A 563 50.73 30.23 -2.40
N PRO A 564 49.85 30.14 -3.42
CA PRO A 564 49.40 28.87 -3.95
C PRO A 564 50.56 28.05 -4.52
N SER A 565 50.68 26.80 -4.08
CA SER A 565 51.58 25.83 -4.69
C SER A 565 51.16 25.57 -6.15
N PRO A 566 52.12 25.35 -7.07
CA PRO A 566 51.83 25.10 -8.48
C PRO A 566 50.98 23.82 -8.64
N GLN A 567 49.90 23.92 -9.40
CA GLN A 567 49.01 22.80 -9.71
C GLN A 567 49.78 21.67 -10.43
N PRO A 568 49.62 20.40 -10.03
CA PRO A 568 50.08 19.26 -10.81
C PRO A 568 49.33 19.21 -12.14
N ARG A 569 50.04 18.93 -13.24
CA ARG A 569 49.43 18.69 -14.56
C ARG A 569 48.44 17.53 -14.47
N PRO A 570 47.29 17.62 -15.16
CA PRO A 570 46.35 16.52 -15.24
C PRO A 570 47.01 15.30 -15.91
N PRO A 571 46.81 14.08 -15.38
CA PRO A 571 47.29 12.86 -16.03
C PRO A 571 46.56 12.65 -17.36
N SER A 572 47.30 12.13 -18.34
CA SER A 572 46.74 11.77 -19.65
C SER A 572 45.65 10.71 -19.52
N PRO A 573 44.61 10.74 -20.36
CA PRO A 573 43.50 9.79 -20.29
C PRO A 573 43.99 8.36 -20.58
N ALA A 574 43.60 7.43 -19.72
CA ALA A 574 43.84 6.01 -19.91
C ALA A 574 43.10 5.51 -21.17
N PRO A 575 43.67 4.56 -21.92
CA PRO A 575 43.01 3.96 -23.08
C PRO A 575 41.72 3.22 -22.66
N PRO A 576 40.71 3.19 -23.53
CA PRO A 576 39.44 2.55 -23.23
C PRO A 576 39.61 1.03 -23.07
N LEU A 577 38.98 0.47 -22.04
CA LEU A 577 38.88 -0.97 -21.83
C LEU A 577 38.07 -1.62 -22.97
N PRO A 578 38.44 -2.83 -23.42
CA PRO A 578 37.66 -3.57 -24.40
C PRO A 578 36.26 -3.90 -23.85
N PRO A 579 35.25 -3.97 -24.73
CA PRO A 579 33.88 -4.29 -24.32
C PRO A 579 33.81 -5.71 -23.74
N PRO A 580 32.97 -5.93 -22.71
CA PRO A 580 32.78 -7.25 -22.13
C PRO A 580 32.15 -8.21 -23.15
N PRO A 581 32.48 -9.51 -23.11
CA PRO A 581 31.89 -10.50 -23.99
C PRO A 581 30.37 -10.59 -23.76
N SER A 582 29.63 -10.73 -24.86
CA SER A 582 28.18 -10.86 -24.83
C SER A 582 27.72 -12.05 -23.97
N PRO A 583 26.67 -11.90 -23.14
CA PRO A 583 26.16 -12.99 -22.33
C PRO A 583 25.56 -14.09 -23.21
N SER A 584 25.93 -15.34 -22.93
CA SER A 584 25.34 -16.53 -23.54
C SER A 584 23.81 -16.56 -23.28
N PRO A 585 23.00 -17.01 -24.25
CA PRO A 585 21.56 -17.13 -24.07
C PRO A 585 21.23 -18.14 -22.96
N PRO A 586 20.20 -17.87 -22.15
CA PRO A 586 19.81 -18.77 -21.06
C PRO A 586 19.27 -20.10 -21.61
N SER A 587 19.67 -21.20 -20.97
CA SER A 587 19.16 -22.54 -21.27
C SER A 587 17.63 -22.61 -21.10
N PRO A 588 16.90 -23.34 -21.95
CA PRO A 588 15.46 -23.49 -21.83
C PRO A 588 15.09 -24.24 -20.54
N PRO A 589 13.99 -23.87 -19.88
CA PRO A 589 13.53 -24.54 -18.67
C PRO A 589 13.10 -25.99 -18.98
N PRO A 590 13.26 -26.92 -18.00
CA PRO A 590 12.85 -28.30 -18.19
C PRO A 590 11.32 -28.40 -18.39
N PRO A 591 10.85 -29.37 -19.19
CA PRO A 591 9.43 -29.53 -19.46
C PRO A 591 8.66 -29.84 -18.18
N ARG A 592 7.58 -29.07 -17.94
CA ARG A 592 6.62 -29.31 -16.85
C ARG A 592 6.02 -30.71 -17.01
N GLN A 593 6.16 -31.53 -15.97
CA GLN A 593 5.35 -32.76 -15.84
C GLN A 593 3.89 -32.37 -15.68
N LEU A 594 3.03 -32.94 -16.52
CA LEU A 594 1.58 -32.84 -16.41
C LEU A 594 1.09 -33.56 -15.13
N PRO A 595 0.10 -33.01 -14.42
CA PRO A 595 -0.48 -33.68 -13.26
C PRO A 595 -1.24 -34.95 -13.69
N PRO A 596 -1.25 -36.01 -12.85
CA PRO A 596 -1.96 -37.25 -13.17
C PRO A 596 -3.48 -37.04 -13.18
N SER A 597 -4.16 -37.80 -14.05
CA SER A 597 -5.62 -37.77 -14.22
C SER A 597 -6.40 -38.06 -12.93
N PRO A 598 -7.65 -37.55 -12.79
CA PRO A 598 -8.42 -37.56 -11.54
C PRO A 598 -8.86 -38.96 -11.04
N SER A 599 -8.64 -40.02 -11.81
CA SER A 599 -9.18 -41.35 -11.51
C SER A 599 -8.32 -42.23 -10.60
N GLN A 600 -7.26 -41.70 -9.98
CA GLN A 600 -6.33 -42.49 -9.14
C GLN A 600 -6.17 -41.99 -7.69
N ARG A 601 -7.04 -41.09 -7.19
CA ARG A 601 -6.99 -40.72 -5.75
C ARG A 601 -7.79 -41.73 -4.89
N PRO A 602 -7.18 -42.33 -3.85
CA PRO A 602 -7.93 -43.05 -2.83
C PRO A 602 -8.80 -42.07 -2.01
N PRO A 603 -9.94 -42.52 -1.46
CA PRO A 603 -10.85 -41.67 -0.70
C PRO A 603 -10.21 -41.18 0.62
N PRO A 604 -10.55 -39.96 1.07
CA PRO A 604 -10.01 -39.41 2.31
C PRO A 604 -10.52 -40.18 3.54
N SER A 605 -9.62 -40.39 4.50
CA SER A 605 -9.94 -40.99 5.80
C SER A 605 -10.88 -40.09 6.61
N PRO A 606 -11.79 -40.67 7.44
CA PRO A 606 -12.70 -39.89 8.26
C PRO A 606 -11.96 -39.07 9.34
N PRO A 607 -12.50 -37.91 9.73
CA PRO A 607 -11.86 -37.03 10.71
C PRO A 607 -11.88 -37.62 12.12
N SER A 608 -10.76 -37.46 12.83
CA SER A 608 -10.64 -37.81 14.25
C SER A 608 -11.63 -37.01 15.12
N PRO A 609 -12.19 -37.60 16.19
CA PRO A 609 -13.13 -36.91 17.06
C PRO A 609 -12.46 -35.77 17.84
N VAL A 610 -13.19 -34.65 17.91
CA VAL A 610 -12.81 -33.43 18.62
C VAL A 610 -12.89 -33.67 20.14
N PRO A 611 -11.85 -33.33 20.94
CA PRO A 611 -11.92 -33.43 22.40
C PRO A 611 -12.91 -32.41 22.98
N PRO A 612 -13.61 -32.75 24.08
CA PRO A 612 -14.60 -31.85 24.68
C PRO A 612 -13.95 -30.60 25.32
N PRO A 613 -14.69 -29.49 25.42
CA PRO A 613 -14.17 -28.25 25.98
C PRO A 613 -13.93 -28.39 27.50
N PRO A 614 -12.93 -27.68 28.04
CA PRO A 614 -12.64 -27.69 29.47
C PRO A 614 -13.78 -27.02 30.27
N PRO A 615 -14.06 -27.48 31.51
CA PRO A 615 -15.12 -26.93 32.33
C PRO A 615 -14.81 -25.49 32.78
N GLN A 616 -15.85 -24.64 32.81
CA GLN A 616 -15.74 -23.25 33.24
C GLN A 616 -15.43 -23.13 34.74
N PRO A 617 -14.65 -22.11 35.16
CA PRO A 617 -14.25 -21.95 36.55
C PRO A 617 -15.39 -21.42 37.43
N ILE A 618 -15.68 -22.17 38.48
CA ILE A 618 -16.56 -21.76 39.59
C ILE A 618 -15.82 -20.71 40.43
N LEU A 619 -16.45 -19.56 40.66
CA LEU A 619 -15.98 -18.52 41.60
C LEU A 619 -15.76 -19.13 43.00
N ARG A 620 -14.50 -19.19 43.44
CA ARG A 620 -14.14 -19.40 44.86
C ARG A 620 -13.36 -18.19 45.39
N LYS A 621 -13.62 -17.86 46.65
CA LYS A 621 -12.99 -16.77 47.43
C LYS A 621 -11.45 -16.80 47.37
N PRO A 622 -10.78 -15.63 47.44
CA PRO A 622 -9.33 -15.54 47.36
C PRO A 622 -8.65 -16.08 48.64
N PRO A 623 -7.53 -16.81 48.51
CA PRO A 623 -6.66 -17.19 49.63
C PRO A 623 -5.71 -16.04 50.04
N PRO A 624 -5.11 -16.09 51.26
CA PRO A 624 -4.21 -15.06 51.77
C PRO A 624 -2.85 -15.05 51.03
N PRO A 625 -2.09 -13.93 51.13
CA PRO A 625 -0.90 -13.70 50.31
C PRO A 625 0.25 -14.65 50.69
N TRP A 626 0.84 -15.27 49.66
CA TRP A 626 2.06 -16.07 49.75
C TRP A 626 3.31 -15.17 49.69
N SER A 627 4.29 -15.50 50.53
CA SER A 627 5.65 -14.94 50.49
C SER A 627 6.38 -15.31 49.20
N PRO A 628 7.28 -14.44 48.69
CA PRO A 628 8.02 -14.71 47.46
C PRO A 628 9.07 -15.83 47.66
N PRO A 629 9.27 -16.71 46.65
CA PRO A 629 10.33 -17.71 46.68
C PRO A 629 11.71 -17.05 46.52
N SER A 630 12.71 -17.64 47.18
CA SER A 630 14.12 -17.25 47.07
C SER A 630 14.66 -17.39 45.64
N PRO A 631 15.58 -16.51 45.21
CA PRO A 631 16.19 -16.60 43.89
C PRO A 631 17.05 -17.87 43.73
N PRO A 632 17.10 -18.46 42.53
CA PRO A 632 17.97 -19.61 42.26
C PRO A 632 19.46 -19.21 42.34
N PRO A 633 20.34 -20.16 42.69
CA PRO A 633 21.78 -19.91 42.71
C PRO A 633 22.32 -19.60 41.31
N PRO A 634 23.40 -18.80 41.21
CA PRO A 634 24.01 -18.46 39.94
C PRO A 634 24.62 -19.69 39.24
N PRO A 635 24.63 -19.72 37.90
CA PRO A 635 25.23 -20.82 37.15
C PRO A 635 26.75 -20.91 37.39
N PRO A 636 27.34 -22.11 37.32
CA PRO A 636 28.78 -22.30 37.50
C PRO A 636 29.57 -21.63 36.38
N SER A 637 30.69 -21.00 36.76
CA SER A 637 31.64 -20.35 35.85
C SER A 637 32.14 -21.27 34.73
N PRO A 638 32.23 -20.80 33.48
CA PRO A 638 32.76 -21.60 32.38
C PRO A 638 34.26 -21.85 32.57
N THR A 639 34.65 -23.12 32.50
CA THR A 639 36.05 -23.55 32.41
C THR A 639 36.70 -23.04 31.12
N PRO A 640 38.00 -22.66 31.14
CA PRO A 640 38.67 -22.12 29.97
C PRO A 640 38.88 -23.21 28.92
N ARG A 641 38.17 -23.12 27.78
CA ARG A 641 38.49 -23.89 26.58
C ARG A 641 39.82 -23.38 26.00
N LYS A 642 40.75 -24.31 25.79
CA LYS A 642 41.97 -24.11 25.00
C LYS A 642 41.61 -23.66 23.58
N SER A 643 42.18 -22.53 23.16
CA SER A 643 42.15 -22.05 21.78
C SER A 643 42.79 -23.06 20.82
N PRO A 644 42.18 -23.37 19.67
CA PRO A 644 42.89 -24.05 18.60
C PRO A 644 43.90 -23.10 17.94
N SER A 645 45.12 -23.60 17.73
CA SER A 645 46.21 -22.90 17.06
C SER A 645 45.83 -22.49 15.63
N PRO A 646 46.33 -21.33 15.14
CA PRO A 646 46.12 -20.93 13.75
C PRO A 646 46.85 -21.85 12.78
N PRO A 647 46.30 -22.13 11.58
CA PRO A 647 46.99 -22.88 10.54
C PRO A 647 48.20 -22.10 10.00
N PRO A 648 49.26 -22.81 9.55
CA PRO A 648 50.47 -22.19 9.02
C PRO A 648 50.21 -21.43 7.72
N PRO A 649 50.98 -20.36 7.43
CA PRO A 649 50.84 -19.58 6.22
C PRO A 649 51.22 -20.39 4.98
N SER A 650 50.42 -20.25 3.92
CA SER A 650 50.70 -20.83 2.60
C SER A 650 51.93 -20.18 1.96
N PRO A 651 52.76 -20.96 1.22
CA PRO A 651 53.96 -20.44 0.57
C PRO A 651 53.61 -19.49 -0.60
N PRO A 652 54.50 -18.53 -0.93
CA PRO A 652 54.26 -17.57 -2.01
C PRO A 652 54.31 -18.26 -3.39
N PRO A 653 53.49 -17.80 -4.36
CA PRO A 653 53.52 -18.37 -5.71
C PRO A 653 54.83 -18.04 -6.42
N THR A 654 55.43 -19.07 -7.00
CA THR A 654 56.60 -19.01 -7.86
C THR A 654 56.29 -18.29 -9.17
N SER A 655 57.21 -17.40 -9.56
CA SER A 655 57.26 -16.70 -10.83
C SER A 655 57.20 -17.66 -12.03
N PRO A 656 56.37 -17.40 -13.06
CA PRO A 656 56.54 -18.09 -14.32
C PRO A 656 57.61 -17.43 -15.19
N THR A 657 58.47 -18.30 -15.71
CA THR A 657 59.49 -18.14 -16.74
C THR A 657 58.96 -17.51 -18.04
N SER A 658 59.83 -16.71 -18.66
CA SER A 658 59.69 -16.17 -20.01
C SER A 658 59.41 -17.24 -21.07
N PRO A 659 58.57 -16.95 -22.09
CA PRO A 659 58.53 -17.73 -23.33
C PRO A 659 59.47 -17.16 -24.41
N CYS A 660 60.01 -18.07 -25.22
CA CYS A 660 60.71 -17.83 -26.49
C CYS A 660 59.77 -17.29 -27.59
N PRO A 661 60.30 -16.68 -28.67
CA PRO A 661 59.52 -15.83 -29.58
C PRO A 661 58.81 -16.64 -30.66
N VAL A 662 57.62 -16.19 -31.04
CA VAL A 662 56.94 -16.61 -32.28
C VAL A 662 56.85 -15.38 -33.18
N GLU A 663 57.35 -15.52 -34.41
CA GLU A 663 57.25 -14.57 -35.51
C GLU A 663 55.80 -14.14 -35.76
N GLU A 664 55.54 -12.83 -35.67
CA GLU A 664 54.25 -12.23 -36.01
C GLU A 664 54.41 -11.42 -37.31
N VAL A 665 53.68 -11.85 -38.34
CA VAL A 665 53.58 -11.19 -39.64
C VAL A 665 52.80 -9.89 -39.46
N GLN A 666 53.45 -8.75 -39.75
CA GLN A 666 52.82 -7.43 -39.78
C GLN A 666 51.78 -7.35 -40.90
N THR A 667 50.50 -7.29 -40.55
CA THR A 667 49.47 -6.70 -41.40
C THR A 667 49.01 -5.38 -40.79
N SER A 668 49.25 -4.28 -41.51
CA SER A 668 48.84 -2.93 -41.11
C SER A 668 47.31 -2.83 -41.00
N PRO A 669 46.78 -2.17 -39.95
CA PRO A 669 45.34 -1.93 -39.86
C PRO A 669 44.87 -0.88 -40.89
N PRO A 670 43.65 -1.03 -41.42
CA PRO A 670 43.09 -0.06 -42.36
C PRO A 670 42.82 1.30 -41.70
N PRO A 671 42.90 2.40 -42.45
CA PRO A 671 42.65 3.74 -41.92
C PRO A 671 41.19 3.91 -41.45
N PRO A 672 40.96 4.73 -40.41
CA PRO A 672 39.63 4.97 -39.89
C PRO A 672 38.75 5.69 -40.94
N PRO A 673 37.43 5.45 -40.94
CA PRO A 673 36.51 6.10 -41.86
C PRO A 673 36.42 7.61 -41.57
N PRO A 674 36.19 8.45 -42.60
CA PRO A 674 36.06 9.88 -42.45
C PRO A 674 34.82 10.25 -41.61
N PRO A 675 34.86 11.36 -40.86
CA PRO A 675 33.74 11.82 -40.06
C PRO A 675 32.55 12.20 -40.95
N PRO A 676 31.30 12.01 -40.47
CA PRO A 676 30.11 12.37 -41.21
C PRO A 676 30.03 13.89 -41.45
N PRO A 677 29.45 14.32 -42.58
CA PRO A 677 29.29 15.74 -42.88
C PRO A 677 28.35 16.43 -41.88
N PRO A 678 28.58 17.72 -41.59
CA PRO A 678 27.71 18.49 -40.70
C PRO A 678 26.28 18.60 -41.27
N PRO A 679 25.26 18.68 -40.40
CA PRO A 679 23.88 18.84 -40.84
C PRO A 679 23.67 20.19 -41.56
N PRO A 680 22.77 20.25 -42.55
CA PRO A 680 22.47 21.48 -43.26
C PRO A 680 21.83 22.52 -42.32
N PRO A 681 22.07 23.83 -42.57
CA PRO A 681 21.46 24.88 -41.78
C PRO A 681 19.93 24.89 -41.92
N PRO A 682 19.20 25.30 -40.88
CA PRO A 682 17.75 25.42 -40.94
C PRO A 682 17.31 26.46 -41.99
N PRO A 683 16.16 26.24 -42.66
CA PRO A 683 15.64 27.20 -43.63
C PRO A 683 15.27 28.53 -42.96
N PRO A 684 15.38 29.66 -43.67
CA PRO A 684 15.02 30.96 -43.14
C PRO A 684 13.50 31.03 -42.86
N PRO A 685 13.09 31.82 -41.84
CA PRO A 685 11.68 32.02 -41.54
C PRO A 685 10.95 32.69 -42.72
N PRO A 686 9.66 32.36 -42.94
CA PRO A 686 8.87 32.98 -44.00
C PRO A 686 8.69 34.49 -43.74
N PRO A 687 8.62 35.31 -44.80
CA PRO A 687 8.39 36.74 -44.67
C PRO A 687 7.02 37.04 -44.04
N PRO A 688 6.89 38.14 -43.27
CA PRO A 688 5.62 38.54 -42.69
C PRO A 688 4.60 38.87 -43.79
N PRO A 689 3.30 38.59 -43.55
CA PRO A 689 2.25 38.91 -44.51
C PRO A 689 2.14 40.42 -44.73
N PRO A 690 1.78 40.87 -45.96
CA PRO A 690 1.59 42.28 -46.26
C PRO A 690 0.43 42.87 -45.44
N PRO A 691 0.51 44.16 -45.06
CA PRO A 691 -0.56 44.84 -44.36
C PRO A 691 -1.84 44.90 -45.22
N PRO A 692 -3.03 44.82 -44.60
CA PRO A 692 -4.30 44.93 -45.33
C PRO A 692 -4.46 46.33 -45.95
N PRO A 693 -5.11 46.43 -47.12
CA PRO A 693 -5.37 47.71 -47.76
C PRO A 693 -6.31 48.57 -46.90
N PRO A 694 -6.17 49.91 -46.96
CA PRO A 694 -7.06 50.81 -46.25
C PRO A 694 -8.49 50.66 -46.78
N THR A 695 -9.44 50.44 -45.87
CA THR A 695 -10.86 50.48 -46.15
C THR A 695 -11.32 51.94 -46.16
N ASP A 696 -11.70 52.45 -47.32
CA ASP A 696 -12.50 53.66 -47.47
C ASP A 696 -13.92 53.36 -46.95
N GLU A 697 -14.35 54.07 -45.91
CA GLU A 697 -15.76 54.23 -45.55
C GLU A 697 -16.09 55.73 -45.56
N ASP A 698 -16.93 56.12 -46.52
CA ASP A 698 -17.90 57.22 -46.46
C ASP A 698 -19.27 56.61 -46.08
#